data_AF-A0AAF0EP36-F1
#
_entry.id   AF-A0AAF0EP36-F1
#
_cell.length_a   1.000
_cell.length_b   1.000
_cell.length_c   1.000
_cell.angle_alpha   90.00
_cell.angle_beta   90.00
_cell.angle_gamma   90.00
#
_symmetry.space_group_name_H-M   'P 1'
#
loop_
_entity.id
_entity.type
_entity.pdbx_description
1 polymer ?
#
loop_
_entity_poly.entity_id
_entity_poly.type
_entity_poly.pdbx_seq_one_letter_code
_entity_poly.pdbx_strand_id
1 'polypeptide(L)'
;MAPVATADKSTSEEELFAPKTTHFSSFNVTDQVFYQTDDAAAIVNLKPVVPGHVLVTPRVQYKRLADIPPAELAAVFEVVQKVGRVVEESFSGDSLTIAVQDGASAGQTVDHVHVHVMPRRPRDLVPNDKVYDLLEKFGLELRDVHEAKPMDSGRAPRTQEQMKEEAKWLKGQCNQVLGKQRQGKLPVTLLSGFLGSGKTTLLRHILSSPDHGLRIAVIVNDMSELNIDAQLIAGRRLIQGNEHLVEMSNGCVCCTLRADLLEEVAALARDKHIDYLVIESSGISEPMQVAETFSAEFSANAVDDEKLAAILQRGGLPAVAQLDTCCTVVDAASVFHDFHTSDFLVDRHAGMVPEEDDRNISDLMVDQLEFADCVIVNKADLVSADALKQVISLVKKLNPEANIIPATHGKIDVKKVLGTNSFSFEKAAMSAGWLRSLIDGHKPESEEYGISSFVYRSRRPFHPERLWNTIRECFVVIQEEFMDDGEDDEENEEEGEGEEGEAIEVDDEQQPALRPDARLASKRKSKVWNPLLRSKGFLWLATRPMLFGEWSQAGVMLTLTGGARWRCEVPQDEWPEDPEVVEAIRRDFDPDTPWGDRRQELVFIGNGIDHDLIRKTMDKCLLNDKEWKQWVDIMSSDASMEEKQNQLVDIFDDGFEDWVDHENDEHDHEHDHENAMDEA
;
A
#
# COMPACT_ATOMS: atom_id res chain seq x y z
N MET A 1 -25.38 -28.44 -27.81
CA MET A 1 -24.82 -28.98 -26.55
C MET A 1 -23.50 -29.68 -26.86
N ALA A 2 -22.40 -28.94 -26.73
CA ALA A 2 -21.04 -29.47 -26.68
C ALA A 2 -20.54 -29.27 -25.24
N PRO A 3 -19.80 -30.22 -24.64
CA PRO A 3 -19.49 -30.15 -23.21
C PRO A 3 -18.36 -29.15 -22.95
N VAL A 4 -18.61 -28.27 -21.99
CA VAL A 4 -17.63 -27.37 -21.38
C VAL A 4 -16.67 -28.23 -20.54
N ALA A 5 -15.37 -28.15 -20.84
CA ALA A 5 -14.34 -28.80 -20.05
C ALA A 5 -14.15 -28.05 -18.73
N THR A 6 -14.38 -28.73 -17.62
CA THR A 6 -14.10 -28.27 -16.26
C THR A 6 -12.59 -28.14 -16.05
N ALA A 7 -12.11 -26.94 -15.77
CA ALA A 7 -10.74 -26.68 -15.36
C ALA A 7 -10.55 -27.15 -13.90
N ASP A 8 -9.72 -28.16 -13.71
CA ASP A 8 -9.31 -28.66 -12.41
C ASP A 8 -8.31 -27.66 -11.77
N LYS A 9 -8.78 -26.90 -10.78
CA LYS A 9 -7.95 -26.01 -9.95
C LYS A 9 -7.54 -26.76 -8.69
N SER A 10 -6.39 -27.42 -8.73
CA SER A 10 -5.66 -27.84 -7.53
C SER A 10 -4.15 -27.93 -7.79
N THR A 11 -3.55 -26.81 -8.16
CA THR A 11 -2.08 -26.67 -8.20
C THR A 11 -1.61 -26.45 -6.77
N SER A 12 -1.09 -27.50 -6.12
CA SER A 12 -0.59 -27.46 -4.75
C SER A 12 0.53 -26.43 -4.57
N GLU A 13 0.66 -25.80 -3.38
CA GLU A 13 1.70 -24.81 -3.05
C GLU A 13 3.14 -25.30 -3.32
N GLU A 14 3.38 -26.62 -3.37
CA GLU A 14 4.69 -27.20 -3.74
C GLU A 14 5.04 -27.03 -5.22
N GLU A 15 4.07 -26.87 -6.14
CA GLU A 15 4.33 -26.66 -7.57
C GLU A 15 4.75 -25.22 -7.91
N LEU A 16 4.37 -24.24 -7.07
CA LEU A 16 4.78 -22.84 -7.23
C LEU A 16 6.27 -22.59 -6.99
N PHE A 17 6.95 -23.51 -6.28
CA PHE A 17 8.37 -23.40 -5.91
C PHE A 17 9.26 -24.49 -6.54
N ALA A 18 8.70 -25.36 -7.39
CA ALA A 18 9.50 -26.31 -8.15
C ALA A 18 10.41 -25.57 -9.16
N PRO A 19 11.67 -26.00 -9.38
CA PRO A 19 12.53 -25.39 -10.38
C PRO A 19 11.85 -25.48 -11.76
N LYS A 20 11.42 -24.33 -12.31
CA LYS A 20 10.76 -24.26 -13.63
C LYS A 20 11.63 -24.99 -14.67
N THR A 21 11.12 -26.09 -15.22
CA THR A 21 11.81 -26.85 -16.26
C THR A 21 12.08 -25.95 -17.47
N THR A 22 13.28 -26.05 -18.05
CA THR A 22 13.68 -25.25 -19.22
C THR A 22 13.85 -26.15 -20.42
N HIS A 23 13.20 -25.80 -21.52
CA HIS A 23 13.30 -26.51 -22.78
C HIS A 23 14.00 -25.64 -23.83
N PHE A 24 14.86 -26.28 -24.62
CA PHE A 24 15.43 -25.70 -25.83
C PHE A 24 14.93 -26.54 -27.00
N SER A 25 13.87 -26.07 -27.68
CA SER A 25 13.08 -26.92 -28.59
C SER A 25 12.54 -28.14 -27.82
N SER A 26 12.72 -29.36 -28.33
CA SER A 26 12.33 -30.60 -27.64
C SER A 26 13.30 -31.07 -26.55
N PHE A 27 14.43 -30.38 -26.34
CA PHE A 27 15.46 -30.81 -25.40
C PHE A 27 15.23 -30.20 -24.00
N ASN A 28 15.14 -31.02 -22.96
CA ASN A 28 15.20 -30.53 -21.57
C ASN A 28 16.64 -30.13 -21.23
N VAL A 29 16.85 -28.84 -21.00
CA VAL A 29 18.17 -28.23 -20.75
C VAL A 29 18.29 -27.66 -19.34
N THR A 30 17.42 -28.06 -18.42
CA THR A 30 17.32 -27.47 -17.07
C THR A 30 18.65 -27.50 -16.32
N ASP A 31 19.40 -28.60 -16.42
CA ASP A 31 20.71 -28.76 -15.78
C ASP A 31 21.85 -27.95 -16.45
N GLN A 32 21.57 -27.36 -17.62
CA GLN A 32 22.52 -26.57 -18.41
C GLN A 32 22.26 -25.06 -18.30
N VAL A 33 21.18 -24.66 -17.63
CA VAL A 33 20.85 -23.25 -17.38
C VAL A 33 21.73 -22.70 -16.25
N PHE A 34 22.38 -21.57 -16.51
CA PHE A 34 23.18 -20.87 -15.50
C PHE A 34 22.61 -19.50 -15.13
N TYR A 35 21.73 -18.93 -15.95
CA TYR A 35 21.00 -17.70 -15.68
C TYR A 35 19.62 -17.74 -16.37
N GLN A 36 18.58 -17.23 -15.72
CA GLN A 36 17.23 -17.19 -16.31
C GLN A 36 16.39 -16.03 -15.77
N THR A 37 15.43 -15.58 -16.57
CA THR A 37 14.30 -14.72 -16.21
C THR A 37 12.99 -15.45 -16.51
N ASP A 38 11.84 -14.79 -16.37
CA ASP A 38 10.55 -15.38 -16.77
C ASP A 38 10.45 -15.59 -18.29
N ASP A 39 11.10 -14.73 -19.09
CA ASP A 39 10.98 -14.71 -20.56
C ASP A 39 12.19 -15.30 -21.30
N ALA A 40 13.38 -15.38 -20.68
CA ALA A 40 14.60 -15.85 -21.34
C ALA A 40 15.49 -16.71 -20.43
N ALA A 41 16.31 -17.57 -21.04
CA ALA A 41 17.27 -18.43 -20.36
C ALA A 41 18.63 -18.43 -21.05
N ALA A 42 19.70 -18.47 -20.26
CA ALA A 42 21.06 -18.64 -20.73
C ALA A 42 21.57 -20.03 -20.38
N ILE A 43 22.01 -20.75 -21.40
CA ILE A 43 22.46 -22.14 -21.32
C ILE A 43 23.89 -22.29 -21.82
N VAL A 44 24.64 -23.21 -21.22
CA VAL A 44 25.96 -23.58 -21.75
C VAL A 44 25.80 -24.32 -23.08
N ASN A 45 26.67 -24.04 -24.07
CA ASN A 45 26.56 -24.66 -25.40
C ASN A 45 26.99 -26.15 -25.39
N LEU A 46 26.40 -27.04 -26.19
CA LEU A 46 26.92 -28.41 -26.29
C LEU A 46 28.32 -28.47 -26.94
N LYS A 47 28.55 -27.62 -27.95
CA LYS A 47 29.76 -27.66 -28.79
C LYS A 47 30.34 -26.25 -28.96
N PRO A 48 31.01 -25.71 -27.93
CA PRO A 48 31.48 -24.33 -27.93
C PRO A 48 32.51 -24.07 -29.05
N VAL A 49 32.43 -22.90 -29.68
CA VAL A 49 33.44 -22.41 -30.65
C VAL A 49 34.71 -21.97 -29.91
N VAL A 50 34.52 -21.30 -28.77
CA VAL A 50 35.56 -20.80 -27.86
C VAL A 50 35.13 -21.10 -26.41
N PRO A 51 36.07 -21.23 -25.45
CA PRO A 51 35.71 -21.31 -24.03
C PRO A 51 34.79 -20.14 -23.64
N GLY A 52 33.71 -20.42 -22.90
CA GLY A 52 32.71 -19.42 -22.54
C GLY A 52 31.65 -19.12 -23.61
N HIS A 53 31.65 -19.84 -24.74
CA HIS A 53 30.54 -19.78 -25.69
C HIS A 53 29.27 -20.36 -25.04
N VAL A 54 28.31 -19.47 -24.82
CA VAL A 54 26.97 -19.76 -24.28
C VAL A 54 25.87 -19.35 -25.25
N LEU A 55 24.65 -19.83 -25.01
CA LEU A 55 23.46 -19.49 -25.79
C LEU A 55 22.45 -18.78 -24.89
N VAL A 56 21.77 -17.76 -25.41
CA VAL A 56 20.59 -17.14 -24.78
C VAL A 56 19.37 -17.42 -25.65
N THR A 57 18.28 -17.90 -25.07
CA THR A 57 17.08 -18.34 -25.78
C THR A 57 15.82 -17.88 -25.05
N PRO A 58 14.73 -17.54 -25.75
CA PRO A 58 13.45 -17.29 -25.09
C PRO A 58 12.95 -18.55 -24.38
N ARG A 59 12.13 -18.37 -23.34
CA ARG A 59 11.50 -19.46 -22.59
C ARG A 59 10.36 -20.10 -23.39
N VAL A 60 9.72 -19.33 -24.26
CA VAL A 60 8.73 -19.80 -25.25
C VAL A 60 9.42 -20.11 -26.57
N GLN A 61 9.01 -21.20 -27.22
CA GLN A 61 9.63 -21.66 -28.45
C GLN A 61 9.18 -20.83 -29.67
N TYR A 62 10.12 -20.06 -30.23
CA TYR A 62 9.96 -19.36 -31.51
C TYR A 62 10.91 -19.91 -32.56
N LYS A 63 10.47 -20.07 -33.81
CA LYS A 63 11.33 -20.59 -34.89
C LYS A 63 12.22 -19.49 -35.47
N ARG A 64 11.65 -18.31 -35.70
CA ARG A 64 12.33 -17.14 -36.27
C ARG A 64 12.32 -15.98 -35.31
N LEU A 65 13.33 -15.12 -35.39
CA LEU A 65 13.38 -13.86 -34.63
C LEU A 65 12.14 -12.99 -34.86
N ALA A 66 11.63 -12.98 -36.10
CA ALA A 66 10.44 -12.24 -36.47
C ALA A 66 9.14 -12.74 -35.81
N ASP A 67 9.15 -13.95 -35.24
CA ASP A 67 8.00 -14.53 -34.56
C ASP A 67 7.92 -14.10 -33.09
N ILE A 68 8.98 -13.47 -32.54
CA ILE A 68 9.08 -13.10 -31.13
C ILE A 68 8.37 -11.75 -30.88
N PRO A 69 7.47 -11.66 -29.87
CA PRO A 69 6.91 -10.39 -29.45
C PRO A 69 7.99 -9.37 -29.04
N PRO A 70 7.83 -8.06 -29.34
CA PRO A 70 8.88 -7.06 -29.05
C PRO A 70 9.36 -7.01 -27.59
N ALA A 71 8.45 -7.20 -26.62
CA ALA A 71 8.78 -7.20 -25.20
C ALA A 71 9.67 -8.40 -24.81
N GLU A 72 9.35 -9.60 -25.30
CA GLU A 72 10.15 -10.81 -25.07
C GLU A 72 11.50 -10.73 -25.78
N LEU A 73 11.53 -10.18 -27.01
CA LEU A 73 12.77 -9.96 -27.74
C LEU A 73 13.70 -9.00 -26.98
N ALA A 74 13.15 -7.93 -26.40
CA ALA A 74 13.91 -7.02 -25.54
C ALA A 74 14.48 -7.75 -24.32
N ALA A 75 13.67 -8.58 -23.64
CA ALA A 75 14.12 -9.38 -22.50
C ALA A 75 15.25 -10.36 -22.88
N VAL A 76 15.17 -11.02 -24.05
CA VAL A 76 16.25 -11.90 -24.56
C VAL A 76 17.55 -11.12 -24.70
N PHE A 77 17.52 -9.94 -25.31
CA PHE A 77 18.73 -9.13 -25.51
C PHE A 77 19.24 -8.45 -24.24
N GLU A 78 18.38 -8.20 -23.26
CA GLU A 78 18.79 -7.80 -21.91
C GLU A 78 19.60 -8.92 -21.24
N VAL A 79 19.14 -10.18 -21.36
CA VAL A 79 19.90 -11.34 -20.86
C VAL A 79 21.21 -11.50 -21.61
N VAL A 80 21.24 -11.30 -22.93
CA VAL A 80 22.49 -11.28 -23.73
C VAL A 80 23.47 -10.24 -23.19
N GLN A 81 23.01 -9.03 -22.87
CA GLN A 81 23.87 -7.98 -22.32
C GLN A 81 24.44 -8.37 -20.95
N LYS A 82 23.60 -8.90 -20.05
CA LYS A 82 24.00 -9.33 -18.69
C LYS A 82 24.99 -10.48 -18.75
N VAL A 83 24.64 -11.56 -19.45
CA VAL A 83 25.47 -12.76 -19.59
C VAL A 83 26.74 -12.47 -20.37
N GLY A 84 26.69 -11.56 -21.36
CA GLY A 84 27.87 -11.08 -22.09
C GLY A 84 28.96 -10.56 -21.14
N ARG A 85 28.60 -9.69 -20.19
CA ARG A 85 29.55 -9.20 -19.18
C ARG A 85 30.12 -10.34 -18.34
N VAL A 86 29.27 -11.28 -17.91
CA VAL A 86 29.70 -12.43 -17.11
C VAL A 86 30.73 -13.28 -17.87
N VAL A 87 30.45 -13.66 -19.11
CA VAL A 87 31.36 -14.55 -19.86
C VAL A 87 32.62 -13.80 -20.32
N GLU A 88 32.53 -12.51 -20.62
CA GLU A 88 33.71 -11.69 -20.92
C GLU A 88 34.66 -11.65 -19.71
N GLU A 89 34.16 -11.31 -18.52
CA GLU A 89 34.98 -11.23 -17.31
C GLU A 89 35.50 -12.62 -16.88
N SER A 90 34.60 -13.61 -16.79
CA SER A 90 34.90 -14.95 -16.28
C SER A 90 35.91 -15.70 -17.13
N PHE A 91 35.96 -15.41 -18.44
CA PHE A 91 36.90 -16.01 -19.38
C PHE A 91 37.99 -15.04 -19.84
N SER A 92 38.19 -13.91 -19.15
CA SER A 92 39.24 -12.93 -19.47
C SER A 92 39.23 -12.53 -20.96
N GLY A 93 38.03 -12.32 -21.50
CA GLY A 93 37.82 -11.68 -22.79
C GLY A 93 37.92 -10.16 -22.66
N ASP A 94 38.08 -9.48 -23.80
CA ASP A 94 38.04 -8.02 -23.91
C ASP A 94 36.92 -7.53 -24.85
N SER A 95 36.19 -8.46 -25.44
CA SER A 95 35.14 -8.21 -26.42
C SER A 95 34.23 -9.42 -26.58
N LEU A 96 33.07 -9.23 -27.23
CA LEU A 96 32.09 -10.28 -27.50
C LEU A 96 31.85 -10.45 -29.00
N THR A 97 31.55 -11.68 -29.41
CA THR A 97 30.81 -11.94 -30.66
C THR A 97 29.39 -12.37 -30.29
N ILE A 98 28.42 -11.61 -30.78
CA ILE A 98 27.00 -11.88 -30.63
C ILE A 98 26.44 -12.21 -32.00
N ALA A 99 25.82 -13.37 -32.15
CA ALA A 99 25.30 -13.82 -33.44
C ALA A 99 23.97 -14.55 -33.28
N VAL A 100 23.06 -14.36 -34.23
CA VAL A 100 21.83 -15.14 -34.35
C VAL A 100 21.80 -15.80 -35.72
N GLN A 101 21.60 -17.12 -35.74
CA GLN A 101 21.38 -17.88 -36.96
C GLN A 101 19.88 -17.99 -37.16
N ASP A 102 19.27 -16.99 -37.82
CA ASP A 102 17.82 -16.92 -37.99
C ASP A 102 17.35 -17.65 -39.26
N GLY A 103 16.98 -18.93 -39.10
CA GLY A 103 16.53 -19.81 -40.17
C GLY A 103 17.60 -20.79 -40.67
N ALA A 104 17.14 -21.91 -41.24
CA ALA A 104 18.01 -23.01 -41.68
C ALA A 104 19.13 -22.57 -42.65
N SER A 105 18.84 -21.67 -43.59
CA SER A 105 19.83 -21.15 -44.54
C SER A 105 20.90 -20.28 -43.88
N ALA A 106 20.61 -19.69 -42.72
CA ALA A 106 21.59 -18.97 -41.89
C ALA A 106 22.41 -19.90 -40.99
N GLY A 107 22.16 -21.22 -41.05
CA GLY A 107 22.85 -22.24 -40.27
C GLY A 107 22.16 -22.62 -38.97
N GLN A 108 20.89 -22.24 -38.77
CA GLN A 108 20.10 -22.67 -37.61
C GLN A 108 19.89 -24.19 -37.65
N THR A 109 20.38 -24.90 -36.64
CA THR A 109 20.23 -26.37 -36.55
C THR A 109 19.17 -26.82 -35.54
N VAL A 110 18.70 -25.91 -34.69
CA VAL A 110 17.62 -26.15 -33.73
C VAL A 110 16.51 -25.15 -34.02
N ASP A 111 15.30 -25.65 -34.25
CA ASP A 111 14.07 -24.87 -34.52
C ASP A 111 13.59 -24.13 -33.26
N HIS A 112 14.47 -23.34 -32.67
CA HIS A 112 14.24 -22.44 -31.56
C HIS A 112 15.25 -21.31 -31.67
N VAL A 113 14.81 -20.05 -31.62
CA VAL A 113 15.70 -18.89 -31.64
C VAL A 113 16.70 -18.97 -30.49
N HIS A 114 17.97 -18.72 -30.79
CA HIS A 114 19.02 -18.59 -29.79
C HIS A 114 20.10 -17.63 -30.27
N VAL A 115 20.57 -16.81 -29.34
CA VAL A 115 21.66 -15.87 -29.52
C VAL A 115 22.93 -16.52 -29.02
N HIS A 116 23.93 -16.66 -29.89
CA HIS A 116 25.27 -17.07 -29.52
C HIS A 116 26.00 -15.90 -28.87
N VAL A 117 26.52 -16.10 -27.67
CA VAL A 117 27.36 -15.12 -26.96
C VAL A 117 28.72 -15.75 -26.71
N MET A 118 29.75 -15.17 -27.30
CA MET A 118 31.10 -15.72 -27.33
C MET A 118 32.10 -14.67 -26.83
N PRO A 119 32.76 -14.87 -25.69
CA PRO A 119 33.85 -14.00 -25.26
C PRO A 119 35.04 -14.17 -26.18
N ARG A 120 35.68 -13.05 -26.52
CA ARG A 120 36.76 -12.97 -27.50
C ARG A 120 38.03 -12.47 -26.85
N ARG A 121 39.15 -12.96 -27.38
CA ARG A 121 40.50 -12.54 -27.00
C ARG A 121 41.27 -12.09 -28.22
N PRO A 122 42.32 -11.27 -28.07
CA PRO A 122 43.15 -10.88 -29.20
C PRO A 122 43.64 -12.10 -30.01
N ARG A 123 43.30 -12.13 -31.31
CA ARG A 123 43.72 -13.12 -32.32
C ARG A 123 43.09 -14.52 -32.23
N ASP A 124 41.99 -14.69 -31.50
CA ASP A 124 41.27 -15.98 -31.42
C ASP A 124 40.38 -16.27 -32.65
N LEU A 125 40.01 -15.25 -33.44
CA LEU A 125 39.38 -15.37 -34.75
C LEU A 125 40.29 -14.74 -35.80
N VAL A 126 40.39 -15.42 -36.94
CA VAL A 126 40.94 -14.80 -38.15
C VAL A 126 39.90 -13.80 -38.67
N PRO A 127 40.22 -12.50 -38.76
CA PRO A 127 39.27 -11.50 -39.27
C PRO A 127 38.73 -11.92 -40.64
N ASN A 128 37.43 -12.15 -40.71
CA ASN A 128 36.72 -12.68 -41.88
C ASN A 128 36.11 -11.56 -42.74
N ASP A 129 36.20 -10.32 -42.27
CA ASP A 129 35.74 -9.08 -42.88
C ASP A 129 36.87 -8.30 -43.58
N LYS A 130 38.10 -8.82 -43.62
CA LYS A 130 39.24 -8.23 -44.38
C LYS A 130 39.02 -8.12 -45.89
N VAL A 131 37.85 -8.51 -46.39
CA VAL A 131 37.38 -8.15 -47.74
C VAL A 131 37.27 -6.64 -47.92
N TYR A 132 37.08 -5.86 -46.85
CA TYR A 132 37.03 -4.40 -46.99
C TYR A 132 38.40 -3.78 -47.34
N ASP A 133 39.52 -4.40 -46.95
CA ASP A 133 40.86 -3.99 -47.39
C ASP A 133 41.07 -4.26 -48.90
N LEU A 134 40.29 -5.17 -49.49
CA LEU A 134 40.27 -5.44 -50.94
C LEU A 134 39.40 -4.45 -51.72
N LEU A 135 38.49 -3.71 -51.07
CA LEU A 135 37.74 -2.63 -51.72
C LEU A 135 38.66 -1.49 -52.17
N GLU A 136 39.80 -1.27 -51.51
CA GLU A 136 40.83 -0.31 -51.97
C GLU A 136 41.55 -0.75 -53.25
N LYS A 137 41.42 -2.03 -53.66
CA LYS A 137 42.04 -2.61 -54.86
C LYS A 137 41.00 -3.12 -55.86
N PHE A 138 39.97 -2.32 -56.15
CA PHE A 138 38.98 -2.66 -57.18
C PHE A 138 39.60 -2.73 -58.58
N GLY A 139 39.95 -3.94 -59.02
CA GLY A 139 40.48 -4.20 -60.37
C GLY A 139 40.94 -5.62 -60.71
N LEU A 140 40.72 -6.64 -59.88
CA LEU A 140 41.10 -8.03 -60.19
C LEU A 140 39.95 -9.01 -59.91
N GLU A 141 39.78 -9.99 -60.80
CA GLU A 141 38.76 -11.03 -60.70
C GLU A 141 38.88 -11.82 -59.38
N LEU A 142 37.81 -11.80 -58.59
CA LEU A 142 37.62 -12.52 -57.32
C LEU A 142 37.39 -14.04 -57.54
N ARG A 143 38.32 -14.73 -58.21
CA ARG A 143 38.20 -16.19 -58.39
C ARG A 143 38.88 -17.06 -57.33
N ASP A 144 39.63 -16.49 -56.40
CA ASP A 144 40.35 -17.26 -55.38
C ASP A 144 40.17 -16.72 -53.95
N VAL A 145 38.93 -16.55 -53.48
CA VAL A 145 38.68 -16.17 -52.08
C VAL A 145 37.78 -17.20 -51.40
N HIS A 146 38.41 -17.92 -50.46
CA HIS A 146 37.89 -18.95 -49.53
C HIS A 146 37.81 -20.39 -50.08
N GLU A 147 38.90 -21.14 -49.90
CA GLU A 147 38.76 -22.52 -49.43
C GLU A 147 38.22 -22.45 -47.99
N ALA A 148 36.91 -22.65 -47.82
CA ALA A 148 36.32 -22.85 -46.51
C ALA A 148 36.90 -24.13 -45.89
N LYS A 149 37.85 -23.99 -44.97
CA LYS A 149 38.11 -25.09 -44.04
C LYS A 149 36.82 -25.33 -43.25
N PRO A 150 36.34 -26.57 -43.13
CA PRO A 150 35.20 -26.86 -42.27
C PRO A 150 35.51 -26.39 -40.86
N MET A 151 34.75 -25.41 -40.38
CA MET A 151 34.87 -24.79 -39.04
C MET A 151 34.67 -25.81 -37.90
N ASP A 152 34.40 -27.08 -38.23
CA ASP A 152 33.96 -28.11 -37.32
C ASP A 152 34.88 -29.34 -37.23
N SER A 153 35.98 -29.37 -37.98
CA SER A 153 36.84 -30.55 -38.15
C SER A 153 37.62 -31.02 -36.92
N GLY A 154 37.66 -30.23 -35.84
CA GLY A 154 38.39 -30.55 -34.59
C GLY A 154 37.62 -30.33 -33.28
N ARG A 155 36.31 -30.04 -33.32
CA ARG A 155 35.51 -29.76 -32.12
C ARG A 155 34.76 -31.02 -31.66
N ALA A 156 34.88 -31.36 -30.38
CA ALA A 156 34.12 -32.45 -29.76
C ALA A 156 32.95 -31.90 -28.91
N PRO A 157 31.78 -32.56 -28.91
CA PRO A 157 30.69 -32.19 -28.01
C PRO A 157 31.08 -32.44 -26.54
N ARG A 158 30.61 -31.58 -25.64
CA ARG A 158 30.74 -31.77 -24.19
C ARG A 158 29.81 -32.89 -23.70
N THR A 159 30.20 -33.54 -22.61
CA THR A 159 29.31 -34.47 -21.88
C THR A 159 28.29 -33.69 -21.04
N GLN A 160 27.17 -34.33 -20.66
CA GLN A 160 26.17 -33.71 -19.79
C GLN A 160 26.77 -33.26 -18.45
N GLU A 161 27.65 -34.06 -17.85
CA GLU A 161 28.29 -33.72 -16.57
C GLU A 161 29.18 -32.48 -16.69
N GLN A 162 30.01 -32.40 -17.75
CA GLN A 162 30.84 -31.22 -18.02
C GLN A 162 29.99 -29.96 -18.20
N MET A 163 28.88 -30.07 -18.93
CA MET A 163 27.97 -28.93 -19.12
C MET A 163 27.30 -28.52 -17.78
N LYS A 164 26.91 -29.49 -16.95
CA LYS A 164 26.32 -29.24 -15.64
C LYS A 164 27.31 -28.56 -14.69
N GLU A 165 28.55 -29.03 -14.65
CA GLU A 165 29.62 -28.42 -13.85
C GLU A 165 29.92 -26.98 -14.29
N GLU A 166 29.99 -26.73 -15.60
CA GLU A 166 30.21 -25.40 -16.15
C GLU A 166 29.03 -24.46 -15.91
N ALA A 167 27.79 -24.95 -16.06
CA ALA A 167 26.60 -24.18 -15.73
C ALA A 167 26.56 -23.81 -14.24
N LYS A 168 26.90 -24.76 -13.35
CA LYS A 168 27.02 -24.51 -11.90
C LYS A 168 28.11 -23.47 -11.59
N TRP A 169 29.26 -23.57 -12.24
CA TRP A 169 30.34 -22.60 -12.07
C TRP A 169 29.96 -21.21 -12.57
N LEU A 170 29.38 -21.11 -13.78
CA LEU A 170 28.91 -19.85 -14.36
C LEU A 170 27.78 -19.23 -13.54
N LYS A 171 26.90 -20.03 -12.93
CA LYS A 171 25.89 -19.52 -11.99
C LYS A 171 26.54 -18.83 -10.78
N GLY A 172 27.67 -19.36 -10.30
CA GLY A 172 28.50 -18.71 -9.28
C GLY A 172 29.10 -17.40 -9.78
N GLN A 173 29.58 -17.36 -11.02
CA GLN A 173 30.12 -16.14 -11.64
C GLN A 173 29.03 -15.08 -11.89
N CYS A 174 27.82 -15.49 -12.31
CA CYS A 174 26.68 -14.59 -12.41
C CYS A 174 26.39 -13.92 -11.07
N ASN A 175 26.39 -14.67 -9.96
CA ASN A 175 26.19 -14.08 -8.63
C ASN A 175 27.30 -13.10 -8.23
N GLN A 176 28.53 -13.33 -8.70
CA GLN A 176 29.68 -12.47 -8.43
C GLN A 176 29.66 -11.18 -9.27
N VAL A 177 29.35 -11.30 -10.57
CA VAL A 177 29.42 -10.20 -11.55
C VAL A 177 28.12 -9.40 -11.62
N LEU A 178 26.96 -10.06 -11.52
CA LEU A 178 25.64 -9.43 -11.59
C LEU A 178 25.00 -9.24 -10.21
N GLY A 179 25.56 -9.84 -9.15
CA GLY A 179 24.91 -9.95 -7.84
C GLY A 179 23.89 -11.09 -7.79
N LYS A 180 23.60 -11.58 -6.58
CA LYS A 180 22.63 -12.67 -6.34
C LYS A 180 21.23 -12.26 -6.81
N GLN A 181 20.40 -13.15 -7.32
CA GLN A 181 19.00 -12.79 -7.63
C GLN A 181 18.10 -12.98 -6.40
N ARG A 182 17.17 -12.04 -6.20
CA ARG A 182 16.10 -12.11 -5.19
C ARG A 182 15.19 -13.31 -5.50
N GLN A 183 14.83 -14.07 -4.47
CA GLN A 183 13.81 -15.11 -4.55
C GLN A 183 12.50 -14.60 -3.96
N GLY A 184 11.38 -14.82 -4.66
CA GLY A 184 10.06 -14.39 -4.21
C GLY A 184 9.69 -12.94 -4.58
N LYS A 185 8.67 -12.44 -3.88
CA LYS A 185 8.11 -11.09 -4.06
C LYS A 185 9.12 -10.02 -3.62
N LEU A 186 9.01 -8.82 -4.16
CA LEU A 186 9.81 -7.66 -3.73
C LEU A 186 9.28 -7.18 -2.37
N PRO A 187 10.04 -7.28 -1.27
CA PRO A 187 9.64 -6.69 0.01
C PRO A 187 9.71 -5.16 -0.06
N VAL A 188 8.73 -4.50 0.57
CA VAL A 188 8.53 -3.05 0.48
C VAL A 188 8.37 -2.43 1.88
N THR A 189 9.18 -1.42 2.20
CA THR A 189 8.90 -0.50 3.31
C THR A 189 8.14 0.70 2.79
N LEU A 190 6.98 0.99 3.39
CA LEU A 190 6.31 2.27 3.22
C LEU A 190 6.82 3.24 4.28
N LEU A 191 7.43 4.35 3.85
CA LEU A 191 7.94 5.40 4.71
C LEU A 191 6.98 6.60 4.69
N SER A 192 6.27 6.81 5.79
CA SER A 192 5.26 7.84 6.00
C SER A 192 5.65 8.82 7.11
N GLY A 193 4.84 9.86 7.31
CA GLY A 193 4.99 10.84 8.38
C GLY A 193 4.80 12.27 7.90
N PHE A 194 4.41 13.14 8.81
CA PHE A 194 4.07 14.53 8.48
C PHE A 194 5.23 15.32 7.85
N LEU A 195 4.94 16.43 7.15
CA LEU A 195 5.96 17.24 6.50
C LEU A 195 6.98 17.78 7.52
N GLY A 196 8.26 17.77 7.15
CA GLY A 196 9.32 18.24 8.03
C GLY A 196 9.72 17.28 9.17
N SER A 197 9.09 16.10 9.31
CA SER A 197 9.45 15.12 10.36
C SER A 197 10.85 14.50 10.18
N GLY A 198 11.39 14.60 8.96
CA GLY A 198 12.72 14.12 8.60
C GLY A 198 12.73 12.80 7.83
N LYS A 199 11.64 12.45 7.12
CA LYS A 199 11.54 11.31 6.19
C LYS A 199 12.74 11.24 5.24
N THR A 200 12.99 12.31 4.49
CA THR A 200 14.10 12.41 3.53
C THR A 200 15.48 12.25 4.19
N THR A 201 15.63 12.72 5.43
CA THR A 201 16.88 12.53 6.20
C THR A 201 17.06 11.06 6.60
N LEU A 202 16.00 10.39 7.05
CA LEU A 202 16.01 8.96 7.34
C LEU A 202 16.26 8.14 6.08
N LEU A 203 15.65 8.50 4.95
CA LEU A 203 15.84 7.83 3.67
C LEU A 203 17.31 7.88 3.21
N ARG A 204 17.96 9.05 3.32
CA ARG A 204 19.41 9.16 3.07
C ARG A 204 20.24 8.31 4.02
N HIS A 205 19.86 8.24 5.30
CA HIS A 205 20.54 7.38 6.27
C HIS A 205 20.37 5.89 5.89
N ILE A 206 19.20 5.48 5.42
CA ILE A 206 18.96 4.13 4.91
C ILE A 206 19.90 3.82 3.74
N LEU A 207 19.94 4.69 2.73
CA LEU A 207 20.74 4.49 1.52
C LEU A 207 22.26 4.49 1.78
N SER A 208 22.73 5.40 2.62
CA SER A 208 24.17 5.52 2.92
C SER A 208 24.67 4.50 3.96
N SER A 209 23.81 3.68 4.54
CA SER A 209 24.19 2.74 5.60
C SER A 209 24.86 1.49 5.01
N PRO A 210 26.10 1.16 5.42
CA PRO A 210 26.80 -0.02 4.89
C PRO A 210 26.26 -1.35 5.43
N ASP A 211 25.36 -1.32 6.43
CA ASP A 211 25.09 -2.45 7.33
C ASP A 211 23.96 -3.38 6.87
N HIS A 212 23.13 -2.96 5.91
CA HIS A 212 22.02 -3.78 5.41
C HIS A 212 22.46 -4.79 4.34
N GLY A 213 23.46 -4.48 3.51
CA GLY A 213 23.94 -5.37 2.45
C GLY A 213 22.92 -5.67 1.33
N LEU A 214 21.77 -5.00 1.35
CA LEU A 214 20.71 -5.06 0.34
C LEU A 214 20.96 -4.07 -0.80
N ARG A 215 20.58 -4.45 -2.03
CA ARG A 215 20.41 -3.54 -3.16
C ARG A 215 19.01 -2.94 -3.11
N ILE A 216 18.93 -1.68 -2.69
CA ILE A 216 17.66 -1.01 -2.40
C ILE A 216 17.26 -0.17 -3.61
N ALA A 217 16.00 -0.30 -4.02
CA ALA A 217 15.35 0.67 -4.88
C ALA A 217 14.53 1.65 -4.03
N VAL A 218 14.39 2.88 -4.51
CA VAL A 218 13.64 3.93 -3.82
C VAL A 218 12.72 4.62 -4.80
N ILE A 219 11.45 4.77 -4.40
CA ILE A 219 10.47 5.64 -5.06
C ILE A 219 10.27 6.85 -4.14
N VAL A 220 10.53 8.05 -4.66
CA VAL A 220 10.32 9.32 -3.94
C VAL A 220 9.36 10.23 -4.67
N ASN A 221 8.66 11.04 -3.88
CA ASN A 221 7.69 12.01 -4.39
C ASN A 221 8.33 13.32 -4.89
N ASP A 222 9.48 13.72 -4.35
CA ASP A 222 10.21 14.93 -4.76
C ASP A 222 11.73 14.71 -4.67
N MET A 223 12.44 14.86 -5.80
CA MET A 223 13.90 14.68 -5.89
C MET A 223 14.69 15.94 -5.49
N SER A 224 14.06 17.12 -5.41
CA SER A 224 14.73 18.41 -5.24
C SER A 224 15.43 18.55 -3.88
N GLU A 225 14.93 17.86 -2.85
CA GLU A 225 15.56 17.86 -1.54
C GLU A 225 16.78 16.95 -1.48
N LEU A 226 16.88 15.89 -2.29
CA LEU A 226 18.03 14.99 -2.31
C LEU A 226 19.17 15.63 -3.11
N ASN A 227 20.09 16.34 -2.45
CA ASN A 227 21.35 16.82 -3.06
C ASN A 227 22.18 15.64 -3.61
N ILE A 228 21.91 15.21 -4.85
CA ILE A 228 22.59 14.10 -5.51
C ILE A 228 23.53 14.68 -6.57
N ASP A 229 24.84 14.61 -6.29
CA ASP A 229 25.88 14.92 -7.25
C ASP A 229 25.81 13.97 -8.44
N ALA A 230 25.86 14.55 -9.63
CA ALA A 230 25.61 13.92 -10.92
C ALA A 230 26.47 12.67 -11.18
N GLN A 231 25.83 11.52 -11.42
CA GLN A 231 26.34 10.50 -12.36
C GLN A 231 25.23 9.63 -12.95
N LEU A 232 25.12 9.73 -14.29
CA LEU A 232 24.37 8.91 -15.26
C LEU A 232 22.84 8.97 -15.23
N ILE A 233 22.32 9.93 -15.99
CA ILE A 233 20.94 10.02 -16.46
C ILE A 233 20.81 9.19 -17.75
N ALA A 234 19.96 8.15 -17.69
CA ALA A 234 19.31 7.59 -18.86
C ALA A 234 17.84 7.31 -18.53
N GLY A 235 17.04 8.40 -18.47
CA GLY A 235 15.58 8.38 -18.29
C GLY A 235 15.11 8.04 -16.88
N ARG A 236 14.69 9.06 -16.09
CA ARG A 236 13.97 9.02 -14.79
C ARG A 236 14.48 8.08 -13.67
N ARG A 237 15.51 7.29 -13.94
CA ARG A 237 16.10 6.30 -13.06
C ARG A 237 17.56 6.68 -12.86
N LEU A 238 17.91 7.00 -11.61
CA LEU A 238 19.30 7.22 -11.20
C LEU A 238 19.83 5.91 -10.62
N ILE A 239 20.92 5.39 -11.18
CA ILE A 239 21.61 4.22 -10.64
C ILE A 239 22.91 4.70 -10.02
N GLN A 240 22.95 4.78 -8.69
CA GLN A 240 24.16 5.12 -7.95
C GLN A 240 24.71 3.86 -7.28
N GLY A 241 25.71 3.21 -7.90
CA GLY A 241 26.27 1.97 -7.38
C GLY A 241 25.26 0.81 -7.36
N ASN A 242 24.91 0.33 -6.16
CA ASN A 242 23.94 -0.76 -5.94
C ASN A 242 22.49 -0.26 -5.73
N GLU A 243 22.25 1.04 -5.88
CA GLU A 243 20.99 1.70 -5.55
C GLU A 243 20.26 2.16 -6.82
N HIS A 244 18.93 1.98 -6.84
CA HIS A 244 18.06 2.37 -7.95
C HIS A 244 17.02 3.39 -7.48
N LEU A 245 17.20 4.67 -7.84
CA LEU A 245 16.28 5.75 -7.51
C LEU A 245 15.33 6.02 -8.69
N VAL A 246 14.03 6.07 -8.43
CA VAL A 246 12.98 6.36 -9.42
C VAL A 246 12.13 7.53 -8.92
N GLU A 247 12.00 8.55 -9.75
CA GLU A 247 11.13 9.72 -9.52
C GLU A 247 9.76 9.51 -10.18
N MET A 248 8.68 9.86 -9.49
CA MET A 248 7.32 9.78 -10.02
C MET A 248 7.02 10.91 -11.02
N SER A 249 6.18 10.63 -12.03
CA SER A 249 5.86 11.54 -13.14
C SER A 249 5.04 12.76 -12.72
N ASN A 250 4.15 12.57 -11.75
CA ASN A 250 3.21 13.56 -11.25
C ASN A 250 3.33 13.55 -9.72
N GLY A 251 3.52 14.70 -9.08
CA GLY A 251 3.68 14.75 -7.63
C GLY A 251 2.41 14.32 -6.88
N CYS A 252 2.59 13.50 -5.84
CA CYS A 252 1.66 13.04 -4.79
C CYS A 252 0.86 11.75 -5.02
N VAL A 253 1.21 10.69 -4.28
CA VAL A 253 0.55 9.35 -4.23
C VAL A 253 -1.00 9.37 -3.99
N CYS A 254 -1.61 10.50 -3.62
CA CYS A 254 -2.93 10.54 -2.98
C CYS A 254 -4.18 10.37 -3.87
N CYS A 255 -4.24 10.84 -5.13
CA CYS A 255 -5.55 10.87 -5.84
C CYS A 255 -5.53 10.43 -7.31
N THR A 256 -4.42 10.59 -8.05
CA THR A 256 -4.31 10.23 -9.49
C THR A 256 -3.10 9.33 -9.81
N LEU A 257 -2.39 8.87 -8.78
CA LEU A 257 -1.03 8.33 -8.87
C LEU A 257 -0.90 6.86 -8.46
N ARG A 258 -2.01 6.20 -8.14
CA ARG A 258 -2.02 4.77 -7.80
C ARG A 258 -1.58 3.90 -8.98
N ALA A 259 -1.97 4.25 -10.22
CA ALA A 259 -1.56 3.54 -11.42
C ALA A 259 -0.05 3.68 -11.73
N ASP A 260 0.50 4.90 -11.59
CA ASP A 260 1.94 5.17 -11.76
C ASP A 260 2.78 4.42 -10.73
N LEU A 261 2.35 4.41 -9.46
CA LEU A 261 2.99 3.62 -8.41
C LEU A 261 2.98 2.12 -8.76
N LEU A 262 1.84 1.63 -9.26
CA LEU A 262 1.66 0.25 -9.66
C LEU A 262 2.63 -0.15 -10.78
N GLU A 263 2.73 0.68 -11.82
CA GLU A 263 3.63 0.43 -12.95
C GLU A 263 5.10 0.39 -12.51
N GLU A 264 5.55 1.36 -11.71
CA GLU A 264 6.95 1.42 -11.26
C GLU A 264 7.30 0.28 -10.30
N VAL A 265 6.43 -0.04 -9.34
CA VAL A 265 6.64 -1.18 -8.44
C VAL A 265 6.69 -2.48 -9.24
N ALA A 266 5.79 -2.67 -10.21
CA ALA A 266 5.80 -3.86 -11.07
C ALA A 266 7.08 -3.96 -11.91
N ALA A 267 7.58 -2.84 -12.44
CA ALA A 267 8.83 -2.80 -13.19
C ALA A 267 10.04 -3.15 -12.30
N LEU A 268 10.14 -2.58 -11.10
CA LEU A 268 11.21 -2.86 -10.15
C LEU A 268 11.13 -4.29 -9.60
N ALA A 269 9.93 -4.84 -9.43
CA ALA A 269 9.74 -6.21 -8.97
C ALA A 269 10.20 -7.27 -10.00
N ARG A 270 10.15 -6.94 -11.30
CA ARG A 270 10.71 -7.79 -12.38
C ARG A 270 12.23 -7.83 -12.35
N ASP A 271 12.89 -6.74 -11.94
CA ASP A 271 14.33 -6.76 -11.75
C ASP A 271 14.69 -7.54 -10.47
N LYS A 272 15.07 -8.81 -10.67
CA LYS A 272 15.50 -9.69 -9.59
C LYS A 272 16.85 -9.30 -8.98
N HIS A 273 17.52 -8.25 -9.46
CA HIS A 273 18.71 -7.68 -8.83
C HIS A 273 18.39 -6.60 -7.79
N ILE A 274 17.13 -6.23 -7.61
CA ILE A 274 16.70 -5.39 -6.49
C ILE A 274 16.29 -6.31 -5.35
N ASP A 275 16.90 -6.14 -4.17
CA ASP A 275 16.58 -6.96 -3.00
C ASP A 275 15.41 -6.41 -2.20
N TYR A 276 15.22 -5.09 -2.23
CA TYR A 276 14.29 -4.39 -1.35
C TYR A 276 13.83 -3.06 -1.98
N LEU A 277 12.60 -2.64 -1.69
CA LEU A 277 12.07 -1.34 -2.12
C LEU A 277 11.66 -0.48 -0.93
N VAL A 278 11.98 0.80 -0.97
CA VAL A 278 11.48 1.80 -0.01
C VAL A 278 10.65 2.82 -0.79
N ILE A 279 9.43 3.07 -0.34
CA ILE A 279 8.53 4.05 -0.93
C ILE A 279 8.37 5.19 0.07
N GLU A 280 8.79 6.40 -0.29
CA GLU A 280 8.47 7.61 0.48
C GLU A 280 7.10 8.13 0.04
N SER A 281 6.13 8.12 0.97
CA SER A 281 4.83 8.74 0.74
C SER A 281 4.89 10.25 0.99
N SER A 282 3.93 10.98 0.40
CA SER A 282 3.81 12.42 0.69
C SER A 282 3.48 12.62 2.17
N GLY A 283 3.92 13.74 2.75
CA GLY A 283 3.62 14.04 4.16
C GLY A 283 2.13 14.23 4.45
N ILE A 284 1.32 14.42 3.41
CA ILE A 284 -0.15 14.55 3.45
C ILE A 284 -0.90 13.25 3.07
N SER A 285 -0.18 12.16 2.78
CA SER A 285 -0.79 10.89 2.39
C SER A 285 -1.24 10.09 3.60
N GLU A 286 -2.42 9.49 3.49
CA GLU A 286 -2.91 8.48 4.43
C GLU A 286 -2.24 7.14 4.14
N PRO A 287 -1.60 6.49 5.14
CA PRO A 287 -0.88 5.25 4.89
C PRO A 287 -1.75 4.09 4.44
N MET A 288 -3.00 4.01 4.91
CA MET A 288 -3.92 2.94 4.54
C MET A 288 -4.22 2.97 3.03
N GLN A 289 -4.50 4.15 2.47
CA GLN A 289 -4.75 4.32 1.05
C GLN A 289 -3.57 3.86 0.16
N VAL A 290 -2.34 4.11 0.61
CA VAL A 290 -1.14 3.63 -0.11
C VAL A 290 -0.99 2.12 0.08
N ALA A 291 -1.24 1.61 1.28
CA ALA A 291 -1.11 0.19 1.58
C ALA A 291 -2.13 -0.66 0.83
N GLU A 292 -3.37 -0.19 0.66
CA GLU A 292 -4.44 -0.84 -0.10
C GLU A 292 -4.05 -1.17 -1.55
N THR A 293 -3.11 -0.42 -2.15
CA THR A 293 -2.58 -0.73 -3.48
C THR A 293 -1.85 -2.08 -3.54
N PHE A 294 -1.42 -2.60 -2.38
CA PHE A 294 -0.79 -3.91 -2.22
C PHE A 294 -1.78 -4.98 -1.74
N SER A 295 -3.08 -4.69 -1.70
CA SER A 295 -4.15 -5.64 -1.35
C SER A 295 -4.67 -6.40 -2.57
N ALA A 296 -5.26 -7.58 -2.34
CA ALA A 296 -5.86 -8.40 -3.40
C ALA A 296 -7.19 -7.82 -3.92
N GLU A 297 -7.96 -7.15 -3.05
CA GLU A 297 -9.27 -6.57 -3.36
C GLU A 297 -9.18 -5.47 -4.42
N PHE A 298 -8.13 -4.65 -4.35
CA PHE A 298 -7.84 -3.67 -5.41
C PHE A 298 -7.58 -4.33 -6.78
N SER A 299 -7.06 -5.57 -6.81
CA SER A 299 -6.75 -6.25 -8.07
C SER A 299 -8.01 -6.65 -8.85
N ALA A 300 -9.19 -6.61 -8.23
CA ALA A 300 -10.47 -7.01 -8.81
C ALA A 300 -11.30 -5.84 -9.36
N ASN A 301 -11.06 -4.61 -8.90
CA ASN A 301 -11.91 -3.44 -9.19
C ASN A 301 -11.11 -2.29 -9.88
N ALA A 302 -11.58 -1.86 -11.06
CA ALA A 302 -11.06 -0.80 -11.97
C ALA A 302 -9.81 -1.19 -12.80
N VAL A 303 -9.62 -0.85 -14.10
CA VAL A 303 -9.72 0.44 -14.81
C VAL A 303 -9.83 0.23 -16.34
N ASP A 304 -10.32 1.24 -17.08
CA ASP A 304 -10.31 1.41 -18.57
C ASP A 304 -8.92 1.50 -19.24
N ASP A 305 -7.82 1.25 -18.52
CA ASP A 305 -6.45 1.31 -19.06
C ASP A 305 -5.94 -0.11 -19.41
N GLU A 306 -5.72 -0.38 -20.69
CA GLU A 306 -5.26 -1.68 -21.20
C GLU A 306 -3.96 -2.18 -20.54
N LYS A 307 -3.03 -1.28 -20.16
CA LYS A 307 -1.77 -1.69 -19.51
C LYS A 307 -2.00 -2.07 -18.07
N LEU A 308 -2.83 -1.33 -17.35
CA LEU A 308 -3.18 -1.63 -15.97
C LEU A 308 -3.97 -2.93 -15.89
N ALA A 309 -4.92 -3.12 -16.81
CA ALA A 309 -5.67 -4.37 -16.97
C ALA A 309 -4.75 -5.58 -17.14
N ALA A 310 -3.66 -5.47 -17.90
CA ALA A 310 -2.69 -6.55 -18.06
C ALA A 310 -1.91 -6.88 -16.77
N ILE A 311 -1.69 -5.91 -15.87
CA ILE A 311 -1.04 -6.15 -14.58
C ILE A 311 -2.04 -6.74 -13.57
N LEU A 312 -3.27 -6.21 -13.53
CA LEU A 312 -4.35 -6.68 -12.66
C LEU A 312 -4.78 -8.11 -13.02
N GLN A 313 -4.90 -8.44 -14.31
CA GLN A 313 -5.16 -9.80 -14.80
C GLN A 313 -4.09 -10.82 -14.36
N ARG A 314 -2.89 -10.36 -13.99
CA ARG A 314 -1.80 -11.20 -13.47
C ARG A 314 -1.76 -11.25 -11.94
N GLY A 315 -2.81 -10.77 -11.26
CA GLY A 315 -2.94 -10.78 -9.80
C GLY A 315 -2.40 -9.52 -9.09
N GLY A 316 -2.25 -8.40 -9.82
CA GLY A 316 -1.86 -7.09 -9.28
C GLY A 316 -0.47 -7.04 -8.64
N LEU A 317 -0.23 -6.01 -7.81
CA LEU A 317 0.99 -5.92 -6.98
C LEU A 317 1.16 -7.08 -6.00
N PRO A 318 0.12 -7.62 -5.35
CA PRO A 318 0.29 -8.72 -4.41
C PRO A 318 0.99 -9.93 -5.03
N ALA A 319 0.92 -10.13 -6.34
CA ALA A 319 1.62 -11.21 -7.03
C ALA A 319 3.15 -11.02 -7.10
N VAL A 320 3.63 -9.77 -7.12
CA VAL A 320 5.04 -9.43 -7.43
C VAL A 320 5.78 -8.71 -6.31
N ALA A 321 5.07 -8.02 -5.42
CA ALA A 321 5.58 -7.24 -4.30
C ALA A 321 4.74 -7.49 -3.03
N GLN A 322 5.31 -7.21 -1.87
CA GLN A 322 4.66 -7.35 -0.58
C GLN A 322 5.12 -6.25 0.36
N LEU A 323 4.18 -5.63 1.07
CA LEU A 323 4.50 -4.73 2.18
C LEU A 323 5.13 -5.54 3.32
N ASP A 324 6.33 -5.13 3.70
CA ASP A 324 7.13 -5.71 4.76
C ASP A 324 6.98 -4.93 6.07
N THR A 325 7.05 -3.60 5.99
CA THR A 325 6.99 -2.70 7.15
C THR A 325 6.33 -1.37 6.75
N CYS A 326 5.37 -0.89 7.53
CA CYS A 326 4.92 0.49 7.48
C CYS A 326 5.60 1.32 8.58
N CYS A 327 6.42 2.28 8.17
CA CYS A 327 7.27 3.08 9.05
C CYS A 327 6.83 4.54 9.03
N THR A 328 6.47 5.10 10.19
CA THR A 328 6.08 6.52 10.31
C THR A 328 7.15 7.31 11.05
N VAL A 329 7.56 8.47 10.51
CA VAL A 329 8.49 9.40 11.15
C VAL A 329 7.72 10.54 11.78
N VAL A 330 7.93 10.76 13.09
CA VAL A 330 7.33 11.85 13.86
C VAL A 330 8.39 12.78 14.41
N ASP A 331 8.13 14.09 14.37
CA ASP A 331 8.99 15.12 14.95
C ASP A 331 8.72 15.25 16.45
N ALA A 332 9.70 14.89 17.28
CA ALA A 332 9.57 15.01 18.73
C ALA A 332 9.33 16.44 19.22
N ALA A 333 9.81 17.46 18.48
CA ALA A 333 9.70 18.86 18.85
C ALA A 333 8.35 19.49 18.49
N SER A 334 7.67 19.02 17.44
CA SER A 334 6.41 19.61 16.96
C SER A 334 5.17 18.81 17.33
N VAL A 335 5.27 17.49 17.56
CA VAL A 335 4.10 16.60 17.70
C VAL A 335 3.02 17.13 18.66
N PHE A 336 3.39 17.62 19.85
CA PHE A 336 2.40 18.18 20.78
C PHE A 336 1.80 19.51 20.31
N HIS A 337 2.57 20.33 19.60
CA HIS A 337 2.03 21.54 18.97
C HIS A 337 1.02 21.19 17.89
N ASP A 338 1.30 20.14 17.12
CA ASP A 338 0.45 19.64 16.03
C ASP A 338 -0.87 19.06 16.57
N PHE A 339 -0.91 18.52 17.79
CA PHE A 339 -2.17 18.13 18.47
C PHE A 339 -3.00 19.32 19.00
N HIS A 340 -2.39 20.49 19.20
CA HIS A 340 -3.05 21.67 19.80
C HIS A 340 -3.35 22.76 18.77
N THR A 341 -3.32 22.42 17.48
CA THR A 341 -3.70 23.33 16.40
C THR A 341 -5.10 23.02 15.87
N SER A 342 -5.66 24.00 15.16
CA SER A 342 -6.86 23.87 14.33
C SER A 342 -6.52 23.95 12.85
N ASP A 343 -5.24 24.12 12.51
CA ASP A 343 -4.78 24.28 11.12
C ASP A 343 -5.18 23.06 10.26
N PHE A 344 -5.69 23.35 9.07
CA PHE A 344 -5.87 22.39 8.00
C PHE A 344 -4.57 22.18 7.22
N LEU A 345 -4.53 21.16 6.37
CA LEU A 345 -3.38 20.92 5.50
C LEU A 345 -3.07 22.12 4.60
N VAL A 346 -4.10 22.79 4.07
CA VAL A 346 -3.98 23.99 3.23
C VAL A 346 -3.32 25.17 3.96
N ASP A 347 -3.58 25.35 5.25
CA ASP A 347 -3.07 26.49 6.03
C ASP A 347 -1.54 26.47 6.16
N ARG A 348 -0.95 25.28 6.33
CA ARG A 348 0.50 25.10 6.49
C ARG A 348 1.24 24.85 5.20
N HIS A 349 0.55 24.36 4.17
CA HIS A 349 1.17 23.86 2.94
C HIS A 349 0.50 24.40 1.69
N ALA A 350 0.07 25.67 1.73
CA ALA A 350 -0.47 26.41 0.59
C ALA A 350 0.38 26.20 -0.68
N GLY A 351 -0.25 25.69 -1.75
CA GLY A 351 0.39 25.41 -3.03
C GLY A 351 0.96 23.99 -3.22
N MET A 352 0.99 23.15 -2.17
CA MET A 352 1.32 21.71 -2.27
C MET A 352 0.10 20.79 -2.08
N VAL A 353 -1.02 21.38 -1.67
CA VAL A 353 -2.28 20.72 -1.37
C VAL A 353 -3.37 21.44 -2.19
N PRO A 354 -4.35 20.73 -2.78
CA PRO A 354 -5.51 21.37 -3.41
C PRO A 354 -6.20 22.35 -2.46
N GLU A 355 -6.72 23.47 -2.97
CA GLU A 355 -7.38 24.49 -2.15
C GLU A 355 -8.66 23.98 -1.47
N GLU A 356 -9.23 22.88 -1.99
CA GLU A 356 -10.43 22.19 -1.51
C GLU A 356 -10.12 21.06 -0.48
N ASP A 357 -8.86 20.87 -0.06
CA ASP A 357 -8.51 19.81 0.89
C ASP A 357 -8.81 20.22 2.34
N ASP A 358 -9.94 19.73 2.85
CA ASP A 358 -10.46 20.03 4.18
C ASP A 358 -9.91 19.12 5.31
N ARG A 359 -8.82 18.37 5.06
CA ARG A 359 -8.27 17.47 6.08
C ARG A 359 -7.48 18.23 7.14
N ASN A 360 -7.66 17.81 8.40
CA ASN A 360 -6.95 18.38 9.53
C ASN A 360 -5.61 17.68 9.80
N ILE A 361 -4.62 18.46 10.24
CA ILE A 361 -3.28 17.96 10.57
C ILE A 361 -3.31 16.92 11.70
N SER A 362 -4.11 17.13 12.74
CA SER A 362 -4.11 16.23 13.90
C SER A 362 -4.69 14.87 13.59
N ASP A 363 -5.74 14.80 12.75
CA ASP A 363 -6.34 13.53 12.35
C ASP A 363 -5.37 12.73 11.49
N LEU A 364 -4.84 13.33 10.43
CA LEU A 364 -3.86 12.67 9.56
C LEU A 364 -2.63 12.17 10.31
N MET A 365 -2.08 12.99 11.23
CA MET A 365 -0.92 12.60 12.02
C MET A 365 -1.24 11.40 12.93
N VAL A 366 -2.44 11.37 13.52
CA VAL A 366 -2.88 10.23 14.34
C VAL A 366 -3.03 8.98 13.49
N ASP A 367 -3.67 9.07 12.31
CA ASP A 367 -3.83 7.92 11.42
C ASP A 367 -2.47 7.37 10.98
N GLN A 368 -1.51 8.26 10.70
CA GLN A 368 -0.14 7.87 10.40
C GLN A 368 0.56 7.12 11.54
N LEU A 369 0.26 7.46 12.80
CA LEU A 369 0.82 6.80 13.99
C LEU A 369 0.09 5.50 14.33
N GLU A 370 -1.24 5.47 14.22
CA GLU A 370 -2.08 4.29 14.47
C GLU A 370 -1.77 3.17 13.45
N PHE A 371 -1.50 3.51 12.20
CA PHE A 371 -1.22 2.53 11.14
C PHE A 371 0.22 1.93 11.15
N ALA A 372 1.15 2.56 11.86
CA ALA A 372 2.57 2.21 11.73
C ALA A 372 2.94 0.89 12.45
N ASP A 373 3.75 0.06 11.81
CA ASP A 373 4.46 -1.03 12.51
C ASP A 373 5.66 -0.51 13.31
N CYS A 374 6.28 0.56 12.80
CA CYS A 374 7.46 1.18 13.37
C CYS A 374 7.31 2.70 13.39
N VAL A 375 7.55 3.32 14.54
CA VAL A 375 7.49 4.78 14.68
C VAL A 375 8.87 5.33 15.05
N ILE A 376 9.42 6.16 14.17
CA ILE A 376 10.68 6.85 14.39
C ILE A 376 10.40 8.21 15.03
N VAL A 377 10.74 8.35 16.31
CA VAL A 377 10.64 9.62 17.05
C VAL A 377 11.92 10.42 16.80
N ASN A 378 11.93 11.19 15.72
CA ASN A 378 13.09 11.93 15.23
C ASN A 378 13.25 13.29 15.92
N LYS A 379 14.41 13.93 15.73
CA LYS A 379 14.80 15.20 16.36
C LYS A 379 14.78 15.13 17.89
N ALA A 380 15.08 13.96 18.44
CA ALA A 380 15.12 13.71 19.89
C ALA A 380 16.11 14.62 20.64
N ASP A 381 17.08 15.20 19.93
CA ASP A 381 18.07 16.16 20.44
C ASP A 381 17.52 17.57 20.65
N LEU A 382 16.37 17.91 20.06
CA LEU A 382 15.74 19.23 20.19
C LEU A 382 14.81 19.33 21.42
N VAL A 383 14.58 18.22 22.12
CA VAL A 383 13.66 18.15 23.25
C VAL A 383 14.36 17.66 24.52
N SER A 384 13.79 17.99 25.68
CA SER A 384 14.26 17.44 26.95
C SER A 384 14.00 15.94 27.04
N ALA A 385 14.75 15.24 27.90
CA ALA A 385 14.54 13.81 28.14
C ALA A 385 13.11 13.48 28.63
N ASP A 386 12.49 14.37 29.39
CA ASP A 386 11.12 14.19 29.88
C ASP A 386 10.10 14.42 28.75
N ALA A 387 10.30 15.44 27.92
CA ALA A 387 9.46 15.67 26.74
C ALA A 387 9.56 14.51 25.72
N LEU A 388 10.76 13.96 25.49
CA LEU A 388 10.93 12.79 24.64
C LEU A 388 10.14 11.57 25.17
N LYS A 389 10.18 11.34 26.48
CA LYS A 389 9.41 10.25 27.11
C LYS A 389 7.90 10.47 27.00
N GLN A 390 7.44 11.73 27.06
CA GLN A 390 6.04 12.07 26.80
C GLN A 390 5.61 11.71 25.39
N VAL A 391 6.43 12.03 24.39
CA VAL A 391 6.16 11.67 22.99
C VAL A 391 6.10 10.15 22.83
N ILE A 392 7.08 9.43 23.37
CA ILE A 392 7.10 7.95 23.32
C ILE A 392 5.86 7.36 23.99
N SER A 393 5.46 7.88 25.15
CA SER A 393 4.27 7.41 25.87
C SER A 393 2.99 7.69 25.07
N LEU A 394 2.87 8.87 24.45
CA LEU A 394 1.77 9.20 23.54
C LEU A 394 1.69 8.20 22.39
N VAL A 395 2.79 7.99 21.66
CA VAL A 395 2.85 7.03 20.55
C VAL A 395 2.48 5.63 21.02
N LYS A 396 2.97 5.19 22.19
CA LYS A 396 2.67 3.87 22.75
C LYS A 396 1.18 3.70 23.11
N LYS A 397 0.51 4.77 23.53
CA LYS A 397 -0.92 4.77 23.85
C LYS A 397 -1.79 4.78 22.59
N LEU A 398 -1.35 5.48 21.54
CA LEU A 398 -2.01 5.48 20.23
C LEU A 398 -1.84 4.12 19.54
N ASN A 399 -0.62 3.58 19.57
CA ASN A 399 -0.27 2.33 18.93
C ASN A 399 0.59 1.46 19.86
N PRO A 400 -0.04 0.55 20.63
CA PRO A 400 0.66 -0.33 21.57
C PRO A 400 1.57 -1.36 20.90
N GLU A 401 1.35 -1.74 19.65
CA GLU A 401 2.11 -2.79 18.97
C GLU A 401 3.34 -2.23 18.24
N ALA A 402 3.33 -0.93 17.90
CA ALA A 402 4.42 -0.29 17.19
C ALA A 402 5.77 -0.40 17.91
N ASN A 403 6.81 -0.66 17.11
CA ASN A 403 8.20 -0.54 17.54
C ASN A 403 8.63 0.94 17.52
N ILE A 404 8.84 1.53 18.69
CA ILE A 404 9.14 2.97 18.81
C ILE A 404 10.66 3.18 18.93
N ILE A 405 11.23 3.97 18.03
CA ILE A 405 12.68 4.18 17.93
C ILE A 405 13.00 5.68 18.01
N PRO A 406 13.59 6.17 19.11
CA PRO A 406 14.11 7.53 19.18
C PRO A 406 15.30 7.70 18.25
N ALA A 407 15.33 8.80 17.50
CA ALA A 407 16.37 9.09 16.52
C ALA A 407 16.79 10.56 16.54
N THR A 408 18.05 10.78 16.17
CA THR A 408 18.64 12.11 15.98
C THR A 408 19.17 12.17 14.55
N HIS A 409 18.71 13.15 13.77
CA HIS A 409 19.05 13.29 12.35
C HIS A 409 18.77 12.02 11.55
N GLY A 410 17.65 11.33 11.82
CA GLY A 410 17.25 10.11 11.10
C GLY A 410 18.14 8.88 11.33
N LYS A 411 19.14 8.95 12.23
CA LYS A 411 20.07 7.85 12.46
C LYS A 411 19.45 6.76 13.32
N ILE A 412 19.27 5.58 12.73
CA ILE A 412 18.73 4.37 13.37
C ILE A 412 19.50 3.12 12.93
N ASP A 413 19.23 1.99 13.58
CA ASP A 413 19.54 0.68 13.02
C ASP A 413 18.53 0.36 11.90
N VAL A 414 19.01 0.39 10.65
CA VAL A 414 18.19 0.19 9.44
C VAL A 414 17.49 -1.17 9.39
N LYS A 415 18.01 -2.19 10.10
CA LYS A 415 17.39 -3.52 10.17
C LYS A 415 16.08 -3.54 10.98
N LYS A 416 15.78 -2.44 11.68
CA LYS A 416 14.51 -2.28 12.39
C LYS A 416 13.40 -1.68 11.53
N VAL A 417 13.70 -1.26 10.30
CA VAL A 417 12.73 -0.72 9.34
C VAL A 417 12.74 -1.46 8.01
N LEU A 418 13.80 -2.22 7.71
CA LEU A 418 13.93 -3.05 6.51
C LEU A 418 13.93 -4.54 6.86
N GLY A 419 13.13 -5.32 6.15
CA GLY A 419 13.10 -6.78 6.22
C GLY A 419 12.59 -7.30 7.56
N THR A 420 11.64 -6.60 8.17
CA THR A 420 11.11 -6.95 9.48
C THR A 420 9.93 -7.93 9.40
N ASN A 421 9.26 -7.97 8.24
CA ASN A 421 8.04 -8.75 7.99
C ASN A 421 6.97 -8.50 9.07
N SER A 422 6.83 -7.25 9.52
CA SER A 422 5.91 -6.84 10.58
C SER A 422 4.49 -6.59 10.07
N PHE A 423 4.37 -6.12 8.83
CA PHE A 423 3.10 -5.67 8.29
C PHE A 423 2.10 -6.81 8.08
N SER A 424 0.83 -6.55 8.40
CA SER A 424 -0.30 -7.46 8.17
C SER A 424 -1.54 -6.64 7.87
N PHE A 425 -2.23 -6.95 6.77
CA PHE A 425 -3.48 -6.26 6.40
C PHE A 425 -4.60 -6.51 7.40
N GLU A 426 -4.76 -7.76 7.87
CA GLU A 426 -5.72 -8.09 8.91
C GLU A 426 -5.48 -7.25 10.17
N LYS A 427 -4.20 -7.18 10.61
CA LYS A 427 -3.85 -6.30 11.72
C LYS A 427 -4.11 -4.85 11.36
N ALA A 428 -3.69 -4.36 10.20
CA ALA A 428 -3.88 -2.98 9.79
C ALA A 428 -5.36 -2.54 9.86
N ALA A 429 -6.25 -3.35 9.28
CA ALA A 429 -7.69 -3.17 9.32
C ALA A 429 -8.26 -3.24 10.75
N MET A 430 -7.74 -4.14 11.59
CA MET A 430 -8.13 -4.25 13.01
C MET A 430 -7.38 -3.27 13.94
N SER A 431 -6.31 -2.61 13.47
CA SER A 431 -5.33 -1.82 14.22
C SER A 431 -5.63 -0.33 14.24
N ALA A 432 -6.89 0.01 13.98
CA ALA A 432 -7.52 0.98 14.87
C ALA A 432 -7.31 0.45 16.31
N GLY A 433 -6.15 0.74 16.93
CA GLY A 433 -5.54 0.03 18.06
C GLY A 433 -6.32 0.08 19.38
N TRP A 434 -7.53 0.62 19.34
CA TRP A 434 -8.46 0.73 20.45
C TRP A 434 -9.16 -0.59 20.75
N LEU A 435 -9.55 -1.40 19.76
CA LEU A 435 -10.27 -2.68 19.96
C LEU A 435 -9.56 -3.60 20.96
N ARG A 436 -8.22 -3.60 20.95
CA ARG A 436 -7.42 -4.42 21.88
C ARG A 436 -7.28 -3.82 23.27
N SER A 437 -7.23 -2.49 23.38
CA SER A 437 -7.32 -1.80 24.68
C SER A 437 -8.65 -2.06 25.39
N LEU A 438 -9.71 -2.34 24.61
CA LEU A 438 -11.02 -2.75 25.11
C LEU A 438 -11.05 -4.23 25.54
N ILE A 439 -10.44 -5.13 24.76
CA ILE A 439 -10.41 -6.57 25.00
C ILE A 439 -9.63 -6.95 26.26
N ASP A 440 -8.47 -6.32 26.52
CA ASP A 440 -7.58 -6.74 27.61
C ASP A 440 -8.02 -6.27 29.01
N GLY A 441 -9.18 -5.61 29.14
CA GLY A 441 -9.72 -5.20 30.44
C GLY A 441 -8.70 -4.44 31.29
N HIS A 442 -7.93 -3.54 30.66
CA HIS A 442 -6.81 -2.86 31.30
C HIS A 442 -7.27 -2.18 32.59
N LYS A 443 -6.62 -2.54 33.71
CA LYS A 443 -6.64 -1.73 34.93
C LYS A 443 -6.16 -0.33 34.54
N PRO A 444 -6.71 0.75 35.12
CA PRO A 444 -6.24 2.11 34.84
C PRO A 444 -4.72 2.14 35.04
N GLU A 445 -3.98 2.26 33.95
CA GLU A 445 -2.52 2.29 34.01
C GLU A 445 -2.10 3.58 34.70
N SER A 446 -1.00 3.49 35.44
CA SER A 446 -0.31 4.63 36.03
C SER A 446 -0.05 5.70 34.96
N GLU A 447 -0.33 6.95 35.30
CA GLU A 447 0.08 8.12 34.52
C GLU A 447 1.57 8.03 34.17
N GLU A 448 1.88 7.80 32.90
CA GLU A 448 3.26 7.63 32.44
C GLU A 448 3.71 8.95 31.82
N TYR A 449 4.57 9.66 32.54
CA TYR A 449 5.09 10.98 32.11
C TYR A 449 4.01 12.04 31.82
N GLY A 450 2.79 11.89 32.37
CA GLY A 450 1.67 12.81 32.17
C GLY A 450 0.66 12.35 31.12
N ILE A 451 1.00 11.38 30.27
CA ILE A 451 0.03 10.80 29.33
C ILE A 451 -0.72 9.66 30.03
N SER A 452 -2.04 9.74 30.02
CA SER A 452 -2.89 8.66 30.52
C SER A 452 -4.02 8.36 29.54
N SER A 453 -4.53 7.13 29.62
CA SER A 453 -5.71 6.67 28.90
C SER A 453 -6.83 6.34 29.89
N PHE A 454 -8.07 6.62 29.49
CA PHE A 454 -9.27 6.38 30.27
C PHE A 454 -10.34 5.77 29.38
N VAL A 455 -10.92 4.63 29.77
CA VAL A 455 -12.04 4.01 29.06
C VAL A 455 -13.34 4.35 29.80
N TYR A 456 -14.25 5.03 29.12
CA TYR A 456 -15.61 5.27 29.55
C TYR A 456 -16.52 4.15 29.04
N ARG A 457 -17.25 3.50 29.95
CA ARG A 457 -18.24 2.46 29.65
C ARG A 457 -19.55 2.76 30.35
N SER A 458 -20.65 2.64 29.62
CA SER A 458 -22.01 2.67 30.18
C SER A 458 -22.97 1.88 29.30
N ARG A 459 -23.99 1.26 29.92
CA ARG A 459 -25.05 0.48 29.24
C ARG A 459 -26.40 1.20 29.25
N ARG A 460 -26.38 2.52 29.33
CA ARG A 460 -27.55 3.38 29.16
C ARG A 460 -27.29 4.32 27.97
N PRO A 461 -28.22 4.54 27.03
CA PRO A 461 -27.93 5.36 25.86
C PRO A 461 -27.70 6.83 26.23
N PHE A 462 -26.97 7.54 25.38
CA PHE A 462 -26.89 8.99 25.43
C PHE A 462 -28.19 9.62 24.93
N HIS A 463 -28.58 10.72 25.58
CA HIS A 463 -29.55 11.66 25.04
C HIS A 463 -28.88 12.43 23.88
N PRO A 464 -29.42 12.38 22.66
CA PRO A 464 -28.78 12.96 21.48
C PRO A 464 -28.48 14.46 21.66
N GLU A 465 -29.50 15.27 21.97
CA GLU A 465 -29.32 16.71 22.18
C GLU A 465 -28.25 17.07 23.25
N ARG A 466 -28.23 16.36 24.38
CA ARG A 466 -27.26 16.65 25.46
C ARG A 466 -25.85 16.29 25.06
N LEU A 467 -25.66 15.20 24.32
CA LEU A 467 -24.36 14.85 23.78
C LEU A 467 -23.92 15.89 22.74
N TRP A 468 -24.78 16.20 21.78
CA TRP A 468 -24.53 17.20 20.72
C TRP A 468 -24.08 18.54 21.31
N ASN A 469 -24.84 19.07 22.28
CA ASN A 469 -24.51 20.30 22.97
C ASN A 469 -23.16 20.24 23.72
N THR A 470 -22.83 19.09 24.29
CA THR A 470 -21.58 18.91 25.04
C THR A 470 -20.34 18.92 24.13
N ILE A 471 -20.47 18.40 22.92
CA ILE A 471 -19.33 18.22 21.99
C ILE A 471 -19.17 19.40 21.04
N ARG A 472 -20.26 19.92 20.46
CA ARG A 472 -20.22 20.97 19.43
C ARG A 472 -19.64 22.29 19.92
N GLU A 473 -19.63 22.52 21.24
CA GLU A 473 -19.04 23.74 21.81
C GLU A 473 -17.51 23.75 21.71
N CYS A 474 -16.86 22.59 21.78
CA CYS A 474 -15.41 22.44 21.91
C CYS A 474 -14.75 21.72 20.74
N PHE A 475 -15.51 20.99 19.93
CA PHE A 475 -15.00 20.27 18.76
C PHE A 475 -15.61 20.83 17.47
N VAL A 476 -14.85 20.68 16.39
CA VAL A 476 -15.41 20.72 15.03
C VAL A 476 -15.93 19.32 14.75
N VAL A 477 -17.25 19.19 14.60
CA VAL A 477 -17.90 17.88 14.42
C VAL A 477 -18.13 17.66 12.93
N ILE A 478 -17.55 16.59 12.39
CA ILE A 478 -17.70 16.14 11.00
C ILE A 478 -18.65 14.94 10.99
N GLN A 479 -19.62 14.95 10.08
CA GLN A 479 -20.59 13.87 9.80
C GLN A 479 -20.54 13.55 8.29
N GLU A 480 -21.15 12.44 7.86
CA GLU A 480 -20.92 11.80 6.54
C GLU A 480 -21.46 12.56 5.31
N GLU A 481 -22.44 13.46 5.43
CA GLU A 481 -23.05 14.18 4.28
C GLU A 481 -22.61 15.66 4.18
N PHE A 482 -21.31 15.90 4.12
CA PHE A 482 -20.78 17.16 3.58
C PHE A 482 -19.70 16.86 2.53
N MET A 483 -20.09 16.22 1.43
CA MET A 483 -19.46 16.49 0.13
C MET A 483 -20.49 17.21 -0.71
N ASP A 484 -20.09 18.38 -1.19
CA ASP A 484 -20.77 19.29 -2.11
C ASP A 484 -21.64 18.54 -3.13
N ASP A 485 -22.95 18.40 -2.84
CA ASP A 485 -23.95 18.25 -3.89
C ASP A 485 -23.98 19.61 -4.60
N GLY A 486 -22.97 19.84 -5.44
CA GLY A 486 -23.10 20.76 -6.55
C GLY A 486 -24.31 20.27 -7.32
N GLU A 487 -25.45 20.93 -7.09
CA GLU A 487 -26.65 20.75 -7.89
C GLU A 487 -26.23 20.96 -9.35
N ASP A 488 -25.95 19.85 -10.03
CA ASP A 488 -26.08 19.71 -11.46
C ASP A 488 -27.56 19.95 -11.77
N ASP A 489 -27.95 21.22 -11.78
CA ASP A 489 -29.13 21.71 -12.45
C ASP A 489 -28.90 21.51 -13.97
N GLU A 490 -29.02 20.27 -14.42
CA GLU A 490 -29.41 19.98 -15.80
C GLU A 490 -30.87 20.44 -16.01
N GLU A 491 -31.11 21.75 -16.02
CA GLU A 491 -32.34 22.31 -16.55
C GLU A 491 -32.19 22.59 -18.05
N ASN A 492 -32.84 21.72 -18.82
CA ASN A 492 -33.66 22.04 -20.00
C ASN A 492 -33.36 23.38 -20.71
N GLU A 493 -32.74 23.29 -21.88
CA GLU A 493 -32.82 24.32 -22.90
C GLU A 493 -34.27 24.51 -23.38
N GLU A 494 -35.05 25.39 -22.75
CA GLU A 494 -36.14 26.12 -23.43
C GLU A 494 -36.13 27.61 -23.09
N GLU A 495 -36.20 28.40 -24.15
CA GLU A 495 -36.05 29.86 -24.22
C GLU A 495 -37.01 30.65 -23.31
N GLY A 496 -36.48 31.62 -22.56
CA GLY A 496 -37.30 32.61 -21.86
C GLY A 496 -36.48 33.82 -21.38
N GLU A 497 -36.61 34.95 -22.06
CA GLU A 497 -35.98 36.23 -21.74
C GLU A 497 -36.45 36.82 -20.39
N GLY A 498 -35.49 37.15 -19.52
CA GLY A 498 -35.50 38.35 -18.67
C GLY A 498 -36.28 38.31 -17.35
N GLU A 499 -35.56 38.37 -16.23
CA GLU A 499 -35.69 39.42 -15.19
C GLU A 499 -34.58 39.24 -14.14
N GLU A 500 -34.01 40.36 -13.68
CA GLU A 500 -32.94 40.43 -12.68
C GLU A 500 -33.42 39.82 -11.34
N GLY A 501 -32.97 38.60 -11.04
CA GLY A 501 -33.16 37.94 -9.75
C GLY A 501 -32.05 38.31 -8.77
N GLU A 502 -32.45 38.85 -7.62
CA GLU A 502 -31.59 39.21 -6.50
C GLU A 502 -30.63 38.06 -6.15
N ALA A 503 -29.34 38.39 -6.04
CA ALA A 503 -28.38 37.50 -5.40
C ALA A 503 -28.92 37.18 -3.99
N ILE A 504 -29.34 35.94 -3.78
CA ILE A 504 -29.58 35.41 -2.44
C ILE A 504 -28.22 35.46 -1.77
N GLU A 505 -28.00 36.49 -0.94
CA GLU A 505 -26.89 36.51 0.01
C GLU A 505 -27.10 35.30 0.91
N VAL A 506 -26.32 34.25 0.67
CA VAL A 506 -26.23 33.10 1.56
C VAL A 506 -25.65 33.62 2.88
N ASP A 507 -26.46 33.52 3.93
CA ASP A 507 -26.14 34.00 5.28
C ASP A 507 -25.06 33.12 5.91
N ASP A 508 -23.85 33.66 6.06
CA ASP A 508 -22.67 33.05 6.72
C ASP A 508 -22.95 32.50 8.15
N GLU A 509 -24.13 32.72 8.72
CA GLU A 509 -24.52 32.27 10.06
C GLU A 509 -25.11 30.84 10.12
N GLN A 510 -25.49 30.20 9.00
CA GLN A 510 -26.32 28.98 9.04
C GLN A 510 -25.59 27.64 8.87
N GLN A 511 -24.30 27.62 8.54
CA GLN A 511 -23.51 26.39 8.52
C GLN A 511 -22.31 26.55 9.48
N PRO A 512 -22.11 25.64 10.45
CA PRO A 512 -20.98 25.66 11.37
C PRO A 512 -20.10 24.41 11.29
N ALA A 513 -19.75 23.94 10.10
CA ALA A 513 -18.41 23.35 9.87
C ALA A 513 -17.27 24.39 10.17
N LEU A 514 -17.64 25.62 10.54
CA LEU A 514 -17.10 26.89 10.03
C LEU A 514 -16.46 27.85 11.06
N ARG A 515 -16.00 27.40 12.25
CA ARG A 515 -15.10 28.21 13.14
C ARG A 515 -14.08 27.40 13.95
N PRO A 516 -13.08 26.75 13.31
CA PRO A 516 -12.05 25.95 13.99
C PRO A 516 -11.36 26.68 15.15
N ASP A 517 -10.98 27.94 14.94
CA ASP A 517 -10.31 28.77 15.95
C ASP A 517 -11.16 29.00 17.20
N ALA A 518 -12.47 29.20 17.02
CA ALA A 518 -13.40 29.41 18.13
C ALA A 518 -13.56 28.13 18.94
N ARG A 519 -13.66 26.97 18.28
CA ARG A 519 -13.73 25.66 18.94
C ARG A 519 -12.43 25.35 19.67
N LEU A 520 -11.28 25.60 19.05
CA LEU A 520 -9.98 25.41 19.69
C LEU A 520 -9.82 26.33 20.92
N ALA A 521 -10.28 27.58 20.83
CA ALA A 521 -10.27 28.50 21.97
C ALA A 521 -11.19 28.02 23.11
N SER A 522 -12.36 27.46 22.80
CA SER A 522 -13.28 26.85 23.78
C SER A 522 -12.69 25.59 24.41
N LYS A 523 -12.13 24.69 23.59
CA LYS A 523 -11.43 23.48 24.04
C LYS A 523 -10.29 23.84 25.00
N ARG A 524 -9.45 24.82 24.65
CA ARG A 524 -8.34 25.31 25.49
C ARG A 524 -8.79 25.87 26.86
N LYS A 525 -9.99 26.45 26.93
CA LYS A 525 -10.59 26.94 28.19
C LYS A 525 -11.23 25.82 29.01
N SER A 526 -11.64 24.73 28.37
CA SER A 526 -12.29 23.60 29.03
C SER A 526 -11.28 22.80 29.85
N LYS A 527 -11.57 22.62 31.15
CA LYS A 527 -10.79 21.70 32.00
C LYS A 527 -10.97 20.24 31.61
N VAL A 528 -12.08 19.91 30.96
CA VAL A 528 -12.40 18.55 30.50
C VAL A 528 -11.63 18.24 29.22
N TRP A 529 -11.69 19.16 28.25
CA TRP A 529 -11.31 18.88 26.87
C TRP A 529 -9.94 19.41 26.45
N ASN A 530 -9.38 20.40 27.15
CA ASN A 530 -8.01 20.89 26.89
C ASN A 530 -6.94 19.78 26.99
N PRO A 531 -6.91 18.94 28.05
CA PRO A 531 -5.88 17.90 28.16
C PRO A 531 -6.10 16.72 27.20
N LEU A 532 -7.27 16.62 26.56
CA LEU A 532 -7.61 15.52 25.65
C LEU A 532 -6.91 15.70 24.30
N LEU A 533 -6.17 14.68 23.87
CA LEU A 533 -5.45 14.66 22.60
C LEU A 533 -6.15 13.80 21.55
N ARG A 534 -6.63 12.62 21.95
CA ARG A 534 -7.30 11.63 21.09
C ARG A 534 -8.43 10.98 21.87
N SER A 535 -9.57 10.76 21.23
CA SER A 535 -10.55 9.78 21.70
C SER A 535 -11.13 8.97 20.54
N LYS A 536 -11.47 7.71 20.82
CA LYS A 536 -11.99 6.77 19.82
C LYS A 536 -12.92 5.75 20.47
N GLY A 537 -13.83 5.18 19.69
CA GLY A 537 -14.65 4.05 20.13
C GLY A 537 -16.03 4.10 19.52
N PHE A 538 -17.00 3.50 20.20
CA PHE A 538 -18.39 3.55 19.76
C PHE A 538 -19.32 4.03 20.86
N LEU A 539 -20.45 4.57 20.43
CA LEU A 539 -21.48 5.10 21.30
C LEU A 539 -22.86 4.58 20.92
N TRP A 540 -23.79 4.76 21.84
CA TRP A 540 -25.17 4.37 21.67
C TRP A 540 -26.06 5.59 21.91
N LEU A 541 -26.74 6.05 20.87
CA LEU A 541 -27.74 7.11 20.93
C LEU A 541 -29.12 6.53 21.19
N ALA A 542 -29.93 7.25 21.98
CA ALA A 542 -31.29 6.83 22.30
C ALA A 542 -32.19 6.69 21.07
N THR A 543 -31.96 7.49 20.03
CA THR A 543 -32.73 7.56 18.79
C THR A 543 -32.32 6.54 17.73
N ARG A 544 -31.10 6.00 17.82
CA ARG A 544 -30.57 4.99 16.89
C ARG A 544 -30.30 3.68 17.63
N PRO A 545 -31.35 2.91 17.99
CA PRO A 545 -31.19 1.69 18.76
C PRO A 545 -30.61 0.53 17.93
N MET A 546 -30.66 0.60 16.60
CA MET A 546 -30.19 -0.47 15.72
C MET A 546 -28.68 -0.42 15.48
N LEU A 547 -28.14 0.78 15.33
CA LEU A 547 -26.74 1.01 14.96
C LEU A 547 -25.92 1.51 16.15
N PHE A 548 -24.63 1.21 16.18
CA PHE A 548 -23.69 1.96 17.02
C PHE A 548 -23.17 3.17 16.25
N GLY A 549 -22.82 4.24 16.96
CA GLY A 549 -22.14 5.38 16.35
C GLY A 549 -20.64 5.21 16.46
N GLU A 550 -19.90 5.46 15.39
CA GLU A 550 -18.44 5.51 15.42
C GLU A 550 -17.99 6.88 15.90
N TRP A 551 -17.04 6.91 16.83
CA TRP A 551 -16.46 8.12 17.40
C TRP A 551 -14.97 8.14 17.11
N SER A 552 -14.49 9.17 16.42
CA SER A 552 -13.07 9.37 16.13
C SER A 552 -12.70 10.85 16.29
N GLN A 553 -11.92 11.17 17.31
CA GLN A 553 -11.55 12.55 17.65
C GLN A 553 -10.04 12.69 17.74
N ALA A 554 -9.38 13.55 16.97
CA ALA A 554 -8.01 13.99 17.24
C ALA A 554 -7.92 15.52 17.35
N GLY A 555 -7.17 16.01 18.34
CA GLY A 555 -7.02 17.45 18.56
C GLY A 555 -8.35 18.15 18.83
N VAL A 556 -8.78 19.02 17.92
CA VAL A 556 -10.07 19.74 17.96
C VAL A 556 -11.14 19.11 17.07
N MET A 557 -10.76 18.20 16.19
CA MET A 557 -11.67 17.54 15.25
C MET A 557 -12.33 16.33 15.92
N LEU A 558 -13.59 16.08 15.56
CA LEU A 558 -14.37 14.93 15.96
C LEU A 558 -15.21 14.47 14.75
N THR A 559 -14.86 13.34 14.17
CA THR A 559 -15.68 12.63 13.19
C THR A 559 -16.62 11.69 13.93
N LEU A 560 -17.89 11.73 13.55
CA LEU A 560 -18.94 10.91 14.12
C LEU A 560 -19.88 10.43 13.02
N THR A 561 -19.94 9.12 12.82
CA THR A 561 -20.67 8.48 11.72
C THR A 561 -21.50 7.30 12.21
N GLY A 562 -22.43 6.85 11.36
CA GLY A 562 -23.18 5.62 11.60
C GLY A 562 -22.28 4.40 11.40
N GLY A 563 -22.18 3.56 12.42
CA GLY A 563 -21.52 2.26 12.31
C GLY A 563 -22.50 1.15 11.93
N ALA A 564 -22.02 -0.08 11.96
CA ALA A 564 -22.85 -1.27 11.70
C ALA A 564 -23.93 -1.51 12.77
N ARG A 565 -24.79 -2.49 12.52
CA ARG A 565 -25.79 -2.94 13.49
C ARG A 565 -25.14 -3.47 14.76
N TRP A 566 -25.80 -3.21 15.90
CA TRP A 566 -25.50 -3.94 17.14
C TRP A 566 -25.68 -5.43 16.92
N ARG A 567 -24.84 -6.26 17.56
CA ARG A 567 -24.87 -7.70 17.30
C ARG A 567 -26.17 -8.36 17.72
N CYS A 568 -26.90 -7.78 18.67
CA CYS A 568 -28.24 -8.21 19.03
C CYS A 568 -29.32 -7.96 17.96
N GLU A 569 -29.05 -7.11 16.97
CA GLU A 569 -29.95 -6.84 15.84
C GLU A 569 -29.60 -7.64 14.58
N VAL A 570 -28.45 -8.33 14.59
CA VAL A 570 -28.01 -9.19 13.48
C VAL A 570 -28.53 -10.62 13.70
N PRO A 571 -29.26 -11.21 12.73
CA PRO A 571 -29.70 -12.60 12.78
C PRO A 571 -28.56 -13.57 13.08
N GLN A 572 -28.84 -14.62 13.87
CA GLN A 572 -27.79 -15.51 14.37
C GLN A 572 -27.11 -16.33 13.26
N ASP A 573 -27.80 -16.56 12.15
CA ASP A 573 -27.29 -17.22 10.95
C ASP A 573 -26.28 -16.37 10.15
N GLU A 574 -26.27 -15.05 10.38
CA GLU A 574 -25.27 -14.11 9.83
C GLU A 574 -24.09 -13.90 10.78
N TRP A 575 -23.98 -14.71 11.85
CA TRP A 575 -22.83 -14.67 12.76
C TRP A 575 -21.61 -15.39 12.19
N PRO A 576 -20.38 -14.96 12.55
CA PRO A 576 -19.17 -15.66 12.12
C PRO A 576 -19.22 -17.12 12.55
N GLU A 577 -18.76 -18.02 11.70
CA GLU A 577 -18.73 -19.46 12.00
C GLU A 577 -17.69 -19.83 13.06
N ASP A 578 -16.68 -18.97 13.28
CA ASP A 578 -15.60 -19.21 14.23
C ASP A 578 -16.11 -19.21 15.69
N PRO A 579 -16.01 -20.35 16.41
CA PRO A 579 -16.47 -20.46 17.79
C PRO A 579 -15.79 -19.49 18.77
N GLU A 580 -14.52 -19.12 18.55
CA GLU A 580 -13.80 -18.18 19.41
C GLU A 580 -14.34 -16.76 19.25
N VAL A 581 -14.66 -16.36 18.02
CA VAL A 581 -15.27 -15.06 17.70
C VAL A 581 -16.69 -14.98 18.27
N VAL A 582 -17.49 -16.04 18.13
CA VAL A 582 -18.84 -16.11 18.70
C VAL A 582 -18.82 -16.02 20.23
N GLU A 583 -17.85 -16.66 20.89
CA GLU A 583 -17.73 -16.57 22.35
C GLU A 583 -17.28 -15.17 22.80
N ALA A 584 -16.41 -14.50 22.02
CA ALA A 584 -16.04 -13.11 22.28
C ALA A 584 -17.25 -12.17 22.14
N ILE A 585 -18.05 -12.33 21.09
CA ILE A 585 -19.32 -11.61 20.90
C ILE A 585 -20.23 -11.80 22.11
N ARG A 586 -20.48 -13.05 22.53
CA ARG A 586 -21.38 -13.34 23.66
C ARG A 586 -20.91 -12.73 24.98
N ARG A 587 -19.60 -12.54 25.16
CA ARG A 587 -19.05 -11.89 26.36
C ARG A 587 -19.44 -10.41 26.46
N ASP A 588 -19.71 -9.78 25.33
CA ASP A 588 -20.09 -8.37 25.25
C ASP A 588 -21.58 -8.13 25.52
N PHE A 589 -22.40 -9.18 25.46
CA PHE A 589 -23.82 -9.10 25.81
C PHE A 589 -24.01 -8.87 27.30
N ASP A 590 -24.95 -8.00 27.65
CA ASP A 590 -25.37 -7.81 29.04
C ASP A 590 -26.19 -9.02 29.52
N PRO A 591 -25.74 -9.76 30.55
CA PRO A 591 -26.54 -10.85 31.09
C PRO A 591 -27.76 -10.38 31.88
N ASP A 592 -27.78 -9.11 32.33
CA ASP A 592 -28.78 -8.58 33.25
C ASP A 592 -29.91 -7.81 32.52
N THR A 593 -29.76 -7.52 31.23
CA THR A 593 -30.73 -6.73 30.45
C THR A 593 -31.03 -7.34 29.08
N PRO A 594 -32.23 -7.13 28.50
CA PRO A 594 -32.57 -7.68 27.19
C PRO A 594 -31.96 -6.87 26.03
N TRP A 595 -31.12 -5.87 26.30
CA TRP A 595 -30.64 -4.91 25.30
C TRP A 595 -29.38 -5.37 24.56
N GLY A 596 -28.90 -6.59 24.84
CA GLY A 596 -27.81 -7.22 24.12
C GLY A 596 -26.45 -6.59 24.40
N ASP A 597 -25.69 -6.34 23.34
CA ASP A 597 -24.33 -5.78 23.38
C ASP A 597 -24.27 -4.25 23.37
N ARG A 598 -25.43 -3.57 23.28
CA ARG A 598 -25.56 -2.11 23.30
C ARG A 598 -24.87 -1.45 24.49
N ARG A 599 -23.94 -0.54 24.21
CA ARG A 599 -23.19 0.22 25.22
C ARG A 599 -22.44 1.40 24.60
N GLN A 600 -21.95 2.31 25.43
CA GLN A 600 -20.87 3.20 25.05
C GLN A 600 -19.56 2.57 25.48
N GLU A 601 -18.55 2.68 24.64
CA GLU A 601 -17.21 2.27 24.95
C GLU A 601 -16.21 3.18 24.24
N LEU A 602 -15.79 4.23 24.96
CA LEU A 602 -14.95 5.31 24.43
C LEU A 602 -13.63 5.36 25.19
N VAL A 603 -12.51 5.30 24.47
CA VAL A 603 -11.18 5.55 25.03
C VAL A 603 -10.80 7.02 24.85
N PHE A 604 -10.33 7.64 25.92
CA PHE A 604 -9.81 9.01 25.97
C PHE A 604 -8.33 8.97 26.31
N ILE A 605 -7.49 9.60 25.49
CA ILE A 605 -6.04 9.67 25.65
C ILE A 605 -5.65 11.14 25.74
N GLY A 606 -4.90 11.51 26.79
CA GLY A 606 -4.48 12.89 26.94
C GLY A 606 -3.43 13.12 28.00
N ASN A 607 -2.93 14.35 28.03
CA ASN A 607 -1.88 14.80 28.93
C ASN A 607 -2.50 15.45 30.18
N GLY A 608 -2.49 14.74 31.31
CA GLY A 608 -3.08 15.20 32.58
C GLY A 608 -4.60 15.25 32.56
N ILE A 609 -5.27 14.32 31.86
CA ILE A 609 -6.74 14.22 31.83
C ILE A 609 -7.32 13.86 33.21
N ASP A 610 -8.40 14.52 33.60
CA ASP A 610 -9.15 14.20 34.82
C ASP A 610 -10.24 13.18 34.50
N HIS A 611 -10.00 11.91 34.85
CA HIS A 611 -10.88 10.79 34.51
C HIS A 611 -12.27 10.93 35.14
N ASP A 612 -12.35 11.44 36.37
CA ASP A 612 -13.62 11.62 37.07
C ASP A 612 -14.43 12.78 36.47
N LEU A 613 -13.74 13.83 36.02
CA LEU A 613 -14.37 14.96 35.36
C LEU A 613 -14.91 14.59 33.97
N ILE A 614 -14.14 13.81 33.19
CA ILE A 614 -14.62 13.28 31.89
C ILE A 614 -15.82 12.37 32.14
N ARG A 615 -15.70 11.39 33.05
CA ARG A 615 -16.82 10.48 33.39
C ARG A 615 -18.08 11.25 33.76
N LYS A 616 -17.99 12.22 34.68
CA LYS A 616 -19.12 13.07 35.07
C LYS A 616 -19.70 13.88 33.92
N THR A 617 -18.89 14.27 32.94
CA THR A 617 -19.35 15.01 31.75
C THR A 617 -20.12 14.09 30.82
N MET A 618 -19.61 12.88 30.57
CA MET A 618 -20.30 11.86 29.77
C MET A 618 -21.57 11.33 30.46
N ASP A 619 -21.52 11.07 31.78
CA ASP A 619 -22.68 10.61 32.57
C ASP A 619 -23.86 11.61 32.50
N LYS A 620 -23.56 12.92 32.42
CA LYS A 620 -24.58 13.98 32.24
C LYS A 620 -25.26 13.93 30.88
N CYS A 621 -24.69 13.23 29.91
CA CYS A 621 -25.29 13.03 28.59
C CYS A 621 -26.21 11.80 28.57
N LEU A 622 -26.10 10.87 29.52
CA LEU A 622 -26.94 9.66 29.59
C LEU A 622 -28.41 9.99 29.87
N LEU A 623 -29.34 9.18 29.34
CA LEU A 623 -30.76 9.28 29.71
C LEU A 623 -30.94 9.32 31.24
N ASN A 624 -31.78 10.24 31.73
CA ASN A 624 -32.15 10.22 33.13
C ASN A 624 -33.15 9.09 33.42
N ASP A 625 -33.50 8.84 34.68
CA ASP A 625 -34.34 7.69 35.04
C ASP A 625 -35.76 7.76 34.44
N LYS A 626 -36.29 8.97 34.19
CA LYS A 626 -37.60 9.14 33.54
C LYS A 626 -37.51 8.83 32.05
N GLU A 627 -36.53 9.40 31.37
CA GLU A 627 -36.28 9.19 29.94
C GLU A 627 -35.92 7.74 29.64
N TRP A 628 -35.08 7.12 30.48
CA TRP A 628 -34.73 5.71 30.39
C TRP A 628 -35.96 4.82 30.49
N LYS A 629 -36.89 5.14 31.39
CA LYS A 629 -38.16 4.42 31.48
C LYS A 629 -38.99 4.55 30.20
N GLN A 630 -39.09 5.75 29.64
CA GLN A 630 -39.79 5.98 28.37
C GLN A 630 -39.16 5.18 27.22
N TRP A 631 -37.83 5.22 27.13
CA TRP A 631 -37.07 4.45 26.16
C TRP A 631 -37.33 2.94 26.28
N VAL A 632 -37.29 2.41 27.51
CA VAL A 632 -37.58 1.00 27.79
C VAL A 632 -39.02 0.62 27.43
N ASP A 633 -40.00 1.48 27.74
CA ASP A 633 -41.41 1.23 27.43
C ASP A 633 -41.63 1.09 25.90
N ILE A 634 -40.96 1.92 25.09
CA ILE A 634 -41.02 1.85 23.62
C ILE A 634 -40.31 0.59 23.11
N MET A 635 -39.09 0.34 23.58
CA MET A 635 -38.27 -0.76 23.10
C MET A 635 -38.81 -2.14 23.48
N SER A 636 -39.59 -2.21 24.57
CA SER A 636 -40.30 -3.42 25.02
C SER A 636 -41.64 -3.64 24.31
N SER A 637 -42.07 -2.74 23.42
CA SER A 637 -43.31 -2.90 22.66
C SER A 637 -43.20 -3.97 21.58
N ASP A 638 -44.34 -4.45 21.10
CA ASP A 638 -44.43 -5.42 19.99
C ASP A 638 -44.25 -4.77 18.60
N ALA A 639 -43.97 -3.46 18.54
CA ALA A 639 -43.73 -2.72 17.30
C ALA A 639 -42.45 -3.17 16.59
N SER A 640 -42.36 -2.93 15.28
CA SER A 640 -41.13 -3.17 14.52
C SER A 640 -39.99 -2.28 15.02
N MET A 641 -38.73 -2.65 14.73
CA MET A 641 -37.58 -1.83 15.13
C MET A 641 -37.60 -0.43 14.49
N GLU A 642 -38.06 -0.34 13.24
CA GLU A 642 -38.26 0.93 12.54
C GLU A 642 -39.33 1.79 13.21
N GLU A 643 -40.49 1.22 13.57
CA GLU A 643 -41.55 1.91 14.30
C GLU A 643 -41.09 2.38 15.69
N LYS A 644 -40.22 1.62 16.35
CA LYS A 644 -39.60 2.01 17.63
C LYS A 644 -38.64 3.17 17.44
N GLN A 645 -37.79 3.13 16.41
CA GLN A 645 -36.86 4.20 16.08
C GLN A 645 -37.60 5.51 15.79
N ASN A 646 -38.65 5.46 14.97
CA ASN A 646 -39.48 6.64 14.68
C ASN A 646 -40.09 7.25 15.96
N GLN A 647 -40.64 6.42 16.86
CA GLN A 647 -41.13 6.88 18.16
C GLN A 647 -40.04 7.50 19.04
N LEU A 648 -38.80 6.99 18.96
CA LEU A 648 -37.68 7.51 19.74
C LEU A 648 -37.22 8.87 19.20
N VAL A 649 -37.15 9.03 17.87
CA VAL A 649 -36.84 10.31 17.20
C VAL A 649 -37.89 11.38 17.53
N ASP A 650 -39.17 11.02 17.58
CA ASP A 650 -40.25 11.95 17.97
C ASP A 650 -40.15 12.48 19.42
N ILE A 651 -39.50 11.71 20.32
CA ILE A 651 -39.46 12.01 21.75
C ILE A 651 -38.15 12.67 22.18
N PHE A 652 -37.05 12.35 21.50
CA PHE A 652 -35.72 12.87 21.81
C PHE A 652 -35.28 13.82 20.71
N ASP A 653 -35.12 15.09 21.05
CA ASP A 653 -34.53 16.08 20.14
C ASP A 653 -33.12 15.64 19.73
N ASP A 654 -32.85 15.78 18.45
CA ASP A 654 -31.70 15.19 17.80
C ASP A 654 -30.95 16.22 16.98
N GLY A 655 -29.70 16.45 17.38
CA GLY A 655 -28.81 17.37 16.68
C GLY A 655 -27.87 16.68 15.71
N PHE A 656 -27.96 15.35 15.58
CA PHE A 656 -27.13 14.55 14.69
C PHE A 656 -27.87 14.26 13.38
N GLU A 657 -27.10 14.09 12.31
CA GLU A 657 -27.61 13.60 11.01
C GLU A 657 -28.12 12.16 11.14
N ASP A 658 -28.96 11.75 10.18
CA ASP A 658 -29.44 10.38 10.12
C ASP A 658 -28.31 9.41 9.77
N TRP A 659 -28.38 8.19 10.31
CA TRP A 659 -27.40 7.14 10.01
C TRP A 659 -28.07 6.10 9.14
N VAL A 660 -27.51 5.90 7.95
CA VAL A 660 -28.02 4.95 6.97
C VAL A 660 -27.63 3.53 7.39
N ASP A 661 -28.60 2.62 7.33
CA ASP A 661 -28.38 1.20 7.56
C ASP A 661 -28.11 0.49 6.24
N HIS A 662 -26.83 0.42 5.85
CA HIS A 662 -26.40 -0.16 4.57
C HIS A 662 -26.64 -1.68 4.44
N GLU A 663 -27.05 -2.37 5.50
CA GLU A 663 -27.36 -3.81 5.45
C GLU A 663 -28.76 -4.11 4.86
N ASN A 664 -29.62 -3.11 4.64
CA ASN A 664 -30.93 -3.31 4.00
C ASN A 664 -30.90 -3.29 2.46
N ASP A 665 -29.89 -2.68 1.83
CA ASP A 665 -29.85 -2.51 0.37
C ASP A 665 -29.54 -3.82 -0.40
N GLU A 666 -28.95 -4.84 0.26
CA GLU A 666 -28.67 -6.12 -0.38
C GLU A 666 -29.92 -7.04 -0.52
N HIS A 667 -31.02 -6.75 0.18
CA HIS A 667 -32.21 -7.61 0.21
C HIS A 667 -33.37 -7.14 -0.67
N ASP A 668 -33.41 -5.88 -1.10
CA ASP A 668 -34.52 -5.37 -1.93
C ASP A 668 -34.34 -5.61 -3.44
N HIS A 669 -33.19 -6.11 -3.89
CA HIS A 669 -32.96 -6.43 -5.30
C HIS A 669 -33.46 -7.81 -5.76
N GLU A 670 -34.00 -8.66 -4.86
CA GLU A 670 -34.52 -9.99 -5.23
C GLU A 670 -36.05 -10.09 -5.39
N HIS A 671 -36.82 -9.02 -5.17
CA HIS A 671 -38.29 -9.10 -5.17
C HIS A 671 -39.06 -8.49 -6.36
N ASP A 672 -38.39 -7.91 -7.36
CA ASP A 672 -39.06 -7.20 -8.47
C ASP A 672 -39.12 -7.94 -9.83
N HIS A 673 -38.98 -9.26 -9.86
CA HIS A 673 -39.05 -10.06 -11.10
C HIS A 673 -40.10 -11.18 -11.14
N GLU A 674 -41.22 -11.08 -10.41
CA GLU A 674 -42.32 -12.07 -10.53
C GLU A 674 -43.72 -11.55 -10.92
N ASN A 675 -43.91 -10.27 -11.27
CA ASN A 675 -45.26 -9.77 -11.66
C ASN A 675 -45.33 -9.05 -13.00
N ALA A 676 -44.83 -9.66 -14.08
CA ALA A 676 -45.09 -9.16 -15.44
C ALA A 676 -45.14 -10.28 -16.50
N MET A 677 -45.95 -11.32 -16.31
CA MET A 677 -46.45 -12.17 -17.42
C MET A 677 -47.86 -12.68 -17.12
N ASP A 678 -48.83 -11.78 -17.18
CA ASP A 678 -50.22 -12.10 -17.52
C ASP A 678 -50.95 -10.80 -17.86
N GLU A 679 -50.82 -10.34 -19.10
CA GLU A 679 -51.87 -9.69 -19.91
C GLU A 679 -51.30 -9.20 -21.26
N ALA A 680 -51.94 -9.67 -22.35
CA ALA A 680 -51.79 -9.35 -23.79
C ALA A 680 -50.74 -10.09 -24.62
#